data_AF-A0A936IM68-F1
#
_entry.id   AF-A0A936IM68-F1
#
_cell.length_a   1.000
_cell.length_b   1.000
_cell.length_c   1.000
_cell.angle_alpha   90.00
_cell.angle_beta   90.00
_cell.angle_gamma   90.00
#
_symmetry.space_group_name_H-M   'P 1'
#
loop_
_entity.id
_entity.type
_entity.pdbx_description
1 polymer ?
#
loop_
_entity_poly.entity_id
_entity_poly.type
_entity_poly.pdbx_seq_one_letter_code
_entity_poly.pdbx_strand_id
1 'polypeptide(L)'
;MRLLSLSSRVSALGLAFLAGCSGGSGSPGAIRGTGGDFLVLSTDPQPDSQVFLNDPIRITFSRDVDITTANLNAVSFAVFDLNGTALQEQPRGTFALRAAPTSDGVQNQRVLEFRPAFPDNDDYSNGGFKPGRRYLMQLVRGDPRRGATLQSTLGQTLSEAYTLAFRSVDGQTPSQLFRDAGFGGPQFVKGSVTPSTNGVASLGKKGQQSVEVRIDFDQPLNPASANVPTRLDPNPAKIDPRAVTAEEKGRIYLEYDDPEFGREAWIPAYVDVEVNSNEGSTVVLRPAGILPNGASIRVIADAKLEDLSGESNRGNADYQRVIFEFRTEAAREPQFDAVVENFDSAENVDIEAPFLEPIADLGVGYARASFAFEGSETEFNYRPTVREVVLNTDFADLAVRTRALQRLRWRVSVPQRDDPRGSHGARFGTKPMVWLVTGDFIVEGELTVQGGNGARVDTLNSANFPTAGGVGGCGGGNGGRGSPLTSDTSNIGEAGFGSNQLPNGGGRGGVHSCTRSGCGRGGGGGGGSFDTAGDPHYFTEFNAPTGHRVMLGKGGAMCTNNLGPQADAGPLLFLDSRGDNNFWGVGVDLNRQLRIGVIQVPKGGTGGGGGGDTGARCAPNAAFISDQKGGGAGAGGGVIIVKALGRVIIRSQGRINADGGDGGGGEQAGTNGNAGGGGGGSGGMVALMSGSGIHIAAHGATYADGLPTSNQNRAYDFAVSADGGVCYRGPFQGNPISGKYPGKGGPSSAATWNFNPVGG
;
A
#
# COMPACT_ATOMS: atom_id res chain seq x y z
N MET A 1 8.39 22.58 69.14
CA MET A 1 8.35 21.86 70.43
C MET A 1 9.52 20.88 70.41
N ARG A 2 10.71 21.34 70.86
CA ARG A 2 11.47 20.82 72.04
C ARG A 2 11.71 19.30 71.98
N LEU A 3 12.91 18.73 72.13
CA LEU A 3 14.25 19.21 72.54
C LEU A 3 15.19 17.97 72.47
N LEU A 4 16.43 18.08 71.96
CA LEU A 4 17.75 17.85 72.63
C LEU A 4 18.57 16.89 71.74
N SER A 5 19.90 16.92 71.57
CA SER A 5 21.07 17.77 71.88
C SER A 5 22.30 16.91 71.48
N LEU A 6 23.48 17.35 71.04
CA LEU A 6 24.46 18.21 71.70
C LEU A 6 25.70 18.33 70.74
N SER A 7 26.14 19.57 70.44
CA SER A 7 27.53 20.11 70.53
C SER A 7 28.75 19.35 69.95
N SER A 8 29.85 19.92 69.45
CA SER A 8 30.38 21.28 69.21
C SER A 8 31.88 21.12 68.88
N ARG A 9 32.47 21.92 67.99
CA ARG A 9 33.76 22.63 68.20
C ARG A 9 34.10 23.54 67.03
N VAL A 10 34.70 24.67 67.38
CA VAL A 10 34.98 25.90 66.62
C VAL A 10 36.50 26.15 66.66
N SER A 11 36.99 27.00 65.74
CA SER A 11 38.26 27.77 65.75
C SER A 11 39.49 27.04 65.18
N ALA A 12 40.42 27.66 64.43
CA ALA A 12 40.82 29.07 64.42
C ALA A 12 41.44 29.54 63.08
N LEU A 13 41.28 30.84 62.84
CA LEU A 13 41.96 31.70 61.88
C LEU A 13 43.43 31.91 62.29
N GLY A 14 44.34 32.06 61.32
CA GLY A 14 45.71 32.51 61.55
C GLY A 14 46.31 33.17 60.31
N LEU A 15 46.08 34.48 60.15
CA LEU A 15 46.82 35.35 59.24
C LEU A 15 48.12 35.81 59.93
N ALA A 16 49.24 35.75 59.23
CA ALA A 16 50.42 36.56 59.53
C ALA A 16 51.03 37.09 58.23
N PHE A 17 50.97 38.41 58.06
CA PHE A 17 51.73 39.19 57.10
C PHE A 17 53.17 39.39 57.62
N LEU A 18 54.16 39.24 56.75
CA LEU A 18 55.44 39.95 56.86
C LEU A 18 55.87 40.38 55.45
N ALA A 19 55.98 41.70 55.27
CA ALA A 19 56.50 42.36 54.09
C ALA A 19 58.03 42.42 54.14
N GLY A 20 58.67 42.30 52.98
CA GLY A 20 60.09 42.58 52.78
C GLY A 20 60.39 42.77 51.30
N CYS A 21 60.43 44.03 50.85
CA CYS A 21 60.95 44.42 49.55
C CYS A 21 62.49 44.35 49.56
N SER A 22 63.10 43.62 48.62
CA SER A 22 64.38 44.00 48.03
C SER A 22 64.45 43.47 46.61
N GLY A 23 64.57 44.38 45.64
CA GLY A 23 64.71 44.07 44.22
C GLY A 23 66.06 43.42 43.92
N GLY A 24 66.02 42.51 42.94
CA GLY A 24 67.20 41.89 42.36
C GLY A 24 66.79 41.24 41.04
N SER A 25 66.99 41.95 39.93
CA SER A 25 66.89 41.45 38.58
C SER A 25 67.92 40.34 38.38
N GLY A 26 67.46 39.08 38.34
CA GLY A 26 68.26 37.93 37.98
C GLY A 26 67.44 37.06 37.03
N SER A 27 67.86 37.00 35.77
CA SER A 27 67.38 36.03 34.80
C SER A 27 67.28 34.64 35.46
N PRO A 28 66.16 33.89 35.30
CA PRO A 28 66.14 32.50 35.72
C PRO A 28 67.03 31.73 34.75
N GLY A 29 68.31 31.63 35.10
CA GLY A 29 69.21 30.59 34.63
C GLY A 29 68.59 29.25 34.99
N ALA A 30 68.48 28.41 33.96
CA ALA A 30 67.93 27.08 34.03
C ALA A 30 68.51 26.28 35.21
N ILE A 31 67.65 25.95 36.18
CA ILE A 31 67.83 24.72 36.94
C ILE A 31 67.32 23.62 36.01
N ARG A 32 68.25 23.02 35.25
CA ARG A 32 68.03 21.71 34.63
C ARG A 32 67.77 20.72 35.75
N GLY A 33 66.50 20.50 36.07
CA GLY A 33 66.08 19.22 36.62
C GLY A 33 66.62 18.13 35.71
N THR A 34 67.15 17.07 36.30
CA THR A 34 67.70 15.89 35.65
C THR A 34 66.62 15.15 34.85
N GLY A 35 66.25 15.73 33.72
CA GLY A 35 65.20 15.26 32.81
C GLY A 35 65.75 14.19 31.88
N GLY A 36 65.84 12.95 32.37
CA GLY A 36 66.03 11.78 31.50
C GLY A 36 64.97 11.72 30.38
N ASP A 37 65.38 11.16 29.24
CA ASP A 37 64.65 11.09 27.97
C ASP A 37 63.26 10.46 28.06
N PHE A 38 62.34 10.91 27.22
CA PHE A 38 61.03 10.28 27.01
C PHE A 38 61.17 9.14 26.00
N LEU A 39 61.10 7.90 26.49
CA LEU A 39 61.43 6.68 25.76
C LEU A 39 60.30 5.65 25.92
N VAL A 40 60.11 4.81 24.91
CA VAL A 40 59.32 3.58 25.03
C VAL A 40 60.17 2.53 25.75
N LEU A 41 59.65 1.97 26.84
CA LEU A 41 60.32 0.94 27.65
C LEU A 41 59.87 -0.46 27.24
N SER A 42 58.58 -0.65 27.00
CA SER A 42 58.00 -1.94 26.63
C SER A 42 56.66 -1.79 25.94
N THR A 43 56.29 -2.81 25.20
CA THR A 43 54.98 -2.95 24.55
C THR A 43 54.34 -4.29 24.89
N ASP A 44 53.02 -4.29 24.94
CA ASP A 44 52.18 -5.47 25.05
C ASP A 44 51.05 -5.28 24.03
N PRO A 45 50.99 -6.05 22.94
CA PRO A 45 51.76 -7.27 22.65
C PRO A 45 53.24 -7.01 22.36
N GLN A 46 54.06 -8.07 22.45
CA GLN A 46 55.46 -8.04 22.00
C GLN A 46 55.52 -7.90 20.46
N PRO A 47 56.62 -7.36 19.89
CA PRO A 47 56.81 -7.29 18.45
C PRO A 47 56.61 -8.64 17.74
N ASP A 48 55.97 -8.58 16.58
CA ASP A 48 55.59 -9.70 15.70
C ASP A 48 54.63 -10.74 16.31
N SER A 49 53.99 -10.43 17.44
CA SER A 49 52.98 -11.30 18.06
C SER A 49 51.65 -11.30 17.29
N GLN A 50 50.84 -12.32 17.57
CA GLN A 50 49.46 -12.41 17.14
C GLN A 50 48.52 -11.83 18.21
N VAL A 51 47.49 -11.11 17.79
CA VAL A 51 46.62 -10.27 18.62
C VAL A 51 45.15 -10.55 18.27
N PHE A 52 44.29 -10.70 19.28
CA PHE A 52 42.85 -10.80 19.07
C PHE A 52 42.25 -9.43 18.74
N LEU A 53 41.10 -9.40 18.08
CA LEU A 53 40.56 -8.12 17.58
C LEU A 53 40.14 -7.15 18.69
N ASN A 54 39.90 -7.65 19.89
CA ASN A 54 39.57 -6.87 21.08
C ASN A 54 40.74 -6.66 22.06
N ASP A 55 41.94 -7.16 21.73
CA ASP A 55 43.11 -6.97 22.59
C ASP A 55 43.58 -5.50 22.53
N PRO A 56 43.80 -4.84 23.67
CA PRO A 56 44.38 -3.50 23.69
C PRO A 56 45.88 -3.52 23.37
N ILE A 57 46.39 -2.43 22.78
CA ILE A 57 47.84 -2.22 22.61
C ILE A 57 48.34 -1.30 23.72
N ARG A 58 49.26 -1.80 24.54
CA ARG A 58 49.82 -1.08 25.68
C ARG A 58 51.26 -0.70 25.40
N ILE A 59 51.61 0.53 25.75
CA ILE A 59 52.95 1.10 25.57
C ILE A 59 53.36 1.72 26.89
N THR A 60 54.44 1.21 27.47
CA THR A 60 55.00 1.74 28.73
C THR A 60 56.12 2.72 28.41
N PHE A 61 56.07 3.90 29.00
CA PHE A 61 57.06 4.96 28.79
C PHE A 61 57.92 5.21 30.03
N SER A 62 59.08 5.84 29.82
CA SER A 62 59.98 6.29 30.89
C SER A 62 59.42 7.45 31.72
N ARG A 63 58.42 8.16 31.19
CA ARG A 63 57.76 9.34 31.80
C ARG A 63 56.24 9.26 31.64
N ASP A 64 55.56 10.10 32.40
CA ASP A 64 54.11 10.24 32.36
C ASP A 64 53.69 10.89 31.05
N VAL A 65 52.69 10.31 30.38
CA VAL A 65 52.20 10.67 29.05
C VAL A 65 51.14 11.76 29.17
N ASP A 66 51.22 12.80 28.34
CA ASP A 66 50.12 13.74 28.17
C ASP A 66 49.09 13.14 27.21
N ILE A 67 48.00 12.61 27.78
CA ILE A 67 46.92 11.95 27.04
C ILE A 67 46.26 12.87 26.01
N THR A 68 46.30 14.20 26.19
CA THR A 68 45.71 15.15 25.23
C THR A 68 46.48 15.18 23.90
N THR A 69 47.72 14.71 23.91
CA THR A 69 48.56 14.60 22.71
C THR A 69 48.45 13.23 22.02
N ALA A 70 47.80 12.25 22.65
CA ALA A 70 47.63 10.90 22.12
C ALA A 70 46.41 10.82 21.18
N ASN A 71 46.66 10.81 19.88
CA ASN A 71 45.65 10.63 18.83
C ASN A 71 46.27 9.94 17.61
N LEU A 72 45.44 9.60 16.61
CA LEU A 72 45.87 8.88 15.41
C LEU A 72 46.83 9.67 14.49
N ASN A 73 47.03 10.97 14.72
CA ASN A 73 48.09 11.74 14.03
C ASN A 73 49.44 11.59 14.73
N ALA A 74 49.45 11.41 16.06
CA ALA A 74 50.66 11.20 16.86
C ALA A 74 51.10 9.73 16.91
N VAL A 75 50.13 8.81 16.80
CA VAL A 75 50.34 7.36 16.74
C VAL A 75 49.71 6.86 15.43
N SER A 76 50.52 6.61 14.42
CA SER A 76 50.03 6.24 13.08
C SER A 76 50.10 4.73 12.85
N PHE A 77 49.15 4.19 12.10
CA PHE A 77 49.16 2.79 11.68
C PHE A 77 49.34 2.67 10.17
N ALA A 78 50.17 1.73 9.73
CA ALA A 78 50.16 1.22 8.37
C ALA A 78 49.63 -0.22 8.38
N VAL A 79 48.66 -0.50 7.52
CA VAL A 79 47.93 -1.78 7.49
C VAL A 79 48.29 -2.52 6.21
N PHE A 80 48.51 -3.83 6.34
CA PHE A 80 48.82 -4.71 5.22
C PHE A 80 47.93 -5.96 5.28
N ASP A 81 47.65 -6.53 4.12
CA ASP A 81 47.14 -7.90 4.05
C ASP A 81 48.22 -8.92 4.47
N LEU A 82 47.85 -10.19 4.60
CA LEU A 82 48.80 -11.27 4.96
C LEU A 82 49.89 -11.51 3.91
N ASN A 83 49.67 -11.05 2.67
CA ASN A 83 50.63 -11.16 1.56
C ASN A 83 51.62 -9.97 1.53
N GLY A 84 51.46 -8.98 2.40
CA GLY A 84 52.31 -7.79 2.48
C GLY A 84 51.90 -6.64 1.57
N THR A 85 50.71 -6.68 0.97
CA THR A 85 50.15 -5.56 0.20
C THR A 85 49.64 -4.50 1.17
N ALA A 86 50.04 -3.24 0.96
CA ALA A 86 49.53 -2.13 1.76
C ALA A 86 48.04 -1.89 1.47
N LEU A 87 47.25 -1.74 2.53
CA LEU A 87 45.82 -1.45 2.48
C LEU A 87 45.57 -0.01 2.96
N GLN A 88 44.62 0.67 2.30
CA GLN A 88 44.16 2.00 2.71
C GLN A 88 43.14 1.88 3.85
N GLU A 89 43.58 1.32 4.98
CA GLU A 89 42.79 1.13 6.19
C GLU A 89 43.47 1.85 7.36
N GLN A 90 42.68 2.36 8.31
CA GLN A 90 43.17 2.91 9.58
C GLN A 90 42.37 2.28 10.72
N PRO A 91 43.03 1.78 11.79
CA PRO A 91 42.32 1.28 12.95
C PRO A 91 41.45 2.34 13.61
N ARG A 92 40.25 1.95 14.03
CA ARG A 92 39.38 2.74 14.90
C ARG A 92 39.62 2.38 16.35
N GLY A 93 39.66 3.37 17.24
CA GLY A 93 39.84 3.13 18.66
C GLY A 93 40.10 4.42 19.43
N THR A 94 40.29 4.27 20.74
CA THR A 94 40.52 5.39 21.66
C THR A 94 41.79 5.16 22.46
N PHE A 95 42.51 6.24 22.73
CA PHE A 95 43.64 6.22 23.65
C PHE A 95 43.18 6.49 25.08
N ALA A 96 43.66 5.70 26.02
CA ALA A 96 43.45 5.88 27.44
C ALA A 96 44.76 5.68 28.21
N LEU A 97 44.85 6.24 29.41
CA LEU A 97 45.88 5.84 30.36
C LEU A 97 45.37 4.61 31.10
N ARG A 98 46.26 3.67 31.43
CA ARG A 98 45.87 2.46 32.16
C ARG A 98 45.63 2.78 33.63
N ALA A 99 44.58 2.25 34.25
CA ALA A 99 44.43 2.32 35.71
C ALA A 99 45.57 1.58 36.44
N ALA A 100 46.17 2.20 37.46
CA ALA A 100 47.12 1.50 38.33
C ALA A 100 46.38 0.43 39.14
N PRO A 101 47.03 -0.70 39.48
CA PRO A 101 46.40 -1.82 40.17
C PRO A 101 46.05 -1.55 41.66
N THR A 102 45.97 -0.30 42.12
CA THR A 102 45.60 0.04 43.51
C THR A 102 44.09 0.24 43.64
N SER A 103 43.57 -0.01 44.85
CA SER A 103 42.14 0.10 45.23
C SER A 103 41.51 1.48 45.02
N ASP A 104 42.33 2.50 44.69
CA ASP A 104 41.93 3.90 44.64
C ASP A 104 41.75 4.41 43.19
N GLY A 105 41.87 3.53 42.17
CA GLY A 105 41.56 3.86 40.77
C GLY A 105 42.51 4.89 40.12
N VAL A 106 43.66 5.17 40.73
CA VAL A 106 44.63 6.16 40.21
C VAL A 106 45.18 5.68 38.87
N GLN A 107 45.09 6.50 37.82
CA GLN A 107 45.63 6.16 36.50
C GLN A 107 47.16 6.07 36.53
N ASN A 108 47.72 4.97 36.02
CA ASN A 108 49.14 4.84 35.71
C ASN A 108 49.46 5.68 34.46
N GLN A 109 49.92 6.89 34.70
CA GLN A 109 50.18 7.88 33.65
C GLN A 109 51.32 7.48 32.69
N ARG A 110 52.07 6.40 32.96
CA ARG A 110 53.17 5.94 32.10
C ARG A 110 52.77 4.90 31.07
N VAL A 111 51.55 4.37 31.16
CA VAL A 111 51.08 3.31 30.26
C VAL A 111 49.96 3.87 29.41
N LEU A 112 50.28 4.11 28.13
CA LEU A 112 49.29 4.44 27.12
C LEU A 112 48.66 3.16 26.59
N GLU A 113 47.35 3.12 26.54
CA GLU A 113 46.56 2.00 26.02
C GLU A 113 45.76 2.48 24.81
N PHE A 114 45.96 1.85 23.65
CA PHE A 114 45.06 1.94 22.53
C PHE A 114 44.02 0.83 22.62
N ARG A 115 42.76 1.22 22.78
CA ARG A 115 41.60 0.33 22.86
C ARG A 115 40.95 0.27 21.47
N PRO A 116 41.03 -0.85 20.74
CA PRO A 116 40.35 -0.97 19.46
C PRO A 116 38.84 -0.86 19.66
N ALA A 117 38.15 -0.19 18.74
CA ALA A 117 36.69 -0.19 18.72
C ALA A 117 36.17 -1.60 18.39
N PHE A 118 35.12 -2.06 19.05
CA PHE A 118 34.54 -3.37 18.72
C PHE A 118 33.69 -3.24 17.46
N PRO A 119 33.57 -4.31 16.66
CA PRO A 119 32.69 -4.29 15.51
C PRO A 119 31.22 -4.15 15.95
N ASP A 120 30.40 -3.63 15.05
CA ASP A 120 28.94 -3.50 15.22
C ASP A 120 28.14 -4.20 14.09
N ASN A 121 28.82 -5.01 13.26
CA ASN A 121 28.25 -5.70 12.11
C ASN A 121 28.54 -7.22 12.11
N ASP A 122 27.72 -7.96 11.35
CA ASP A 122 27.71 -9.44 11.33
C ASP A 122 28.99 -10.09 10.80
N ASP A 123 29.76 -9.38 9.97
CA ASP A 123 31.01 -9.87 9.38
C ASP A 123 32.27 -9.37 10.12
N TYR A 124 32.09 -8.63 11.22
CA TYR A 124 33.16 -8.05 12.04
C TYR A 124 34.15 -7.15 11.28
N SER A 125 33.76 -6.64 10.11
CA SER A 125 34.68 -5.93 9.20
C SER A 125 34.91 -4.46 9.55
N ASN A 126 34.13 -3.89 10.46
CA ASN A 126 34.16 -2.46 10.82
C ASN A 126 34.75 -2.15 12.20
N GLY A 127 35.26 -3.18 12.89
CA GLY A 127 36.00 -3.05 14.14
C GLY A 127 37.33 -2.30 13.98
N GLY A 128 37.98 -2.03 15.11
CA GLY A 128 39.26 -1.33 15.19
C GLY A 128 40.38 -2.12 14.53
N PHE A 129 40.52 -3.38 14.93
CA PHE A 129 41.32 -4.36 14.20
C PHE A 129 40.42 -5.23 13.34
N LYS A 130 40.91 -5.59 12.15
CA LYS A 130 40.22 -6.45 11.19
C LYS A 130 40.92 -7.81 11.10
N PRO A 131 40.20 -8.90 10.81
CA PRO A 131 40.79 -10.21 10.64
C PRO A 131 41.89 -10.25 9.57
N GLY A 132 42.94 -11.04 9.81
CA GLY A 132 43.96 -11.34 8.81
C GLY A 132 44.72 -10.10 8.31
N ARG A 133 45.07 -9.19 9.22
CA ARG A 133 45.87 -7.99 8.93
C ARG A 133 47.21 -8.00 9.64
N ARG A 134 48.22 -7.43 9.00
CA ARG A 134 49.47 -7.02 9.64
C ARG A 134 49.45 -5.51 9.86
N TYR A 135 49.73 -5.10 11.10
CA TYR A 135 49.77 -3.70 11.51
C TYR A 135 51.20 -3.28 11.83
N LEU A 136 51.57 -2.09 11.35
CA LEU A 136 52.77 -1.37 11.78
C LEU A 136 52.32 -0.09 12.49
N MET A 137 52.36 -0.10 13.82
CA MET A 137 52.10 1.08 14.64
C MET A 137 53.39 1.86 14.81
N GLN A 138 53.38 3.14 14.48
CA GLN A 138 54.55 4.01 14.51
C GLN A 138 54.33 5.18 15.46
N LEU A 139 55.30 5.36 16.35
CA LEU A 139 55.48 6.53 17.18
C LEU A 139 56.63 7.33 16.59
N VAL A 140 56.32 8.49 16.02
CA VAL A 140 57.33 9.34 15.39
C VAL A 140 58.12 10.13 16.44
N ARG A 141 59.42 10.27 16.21
CA ARG A 141 60.25 11.20 16.97
C ARG A 141 59.75 12.62 16.74
N GLY A 142 59.56 13.39 17.80
CA GLY A 142 59.04 14.75 17.64
C GLY A 142 60.05 15.73 17.08
N ASP A 143 59.71 16.41 15.97
CA ASP A 143 60.35 17.63 15.49
C ASP A 143 59.46 18.82 15.89
N PRO A 144 59.96 19.83 16.64
CA PRO A 144 59.19 21.01 17.04
C PRO A 144 58.52 21.79 15.90
N ARG A 145 58.87 21.51 14.62
CA ARG A 145 58.37 22.23 13.45
C ARG A 145 57.44 21.42 12.55
N ARG A 146 57.13 20.15 12.85
CA ARG A 146 56.28 19.30 11.99
C ARG A 146 55.39 18.34 12.79
N GLY A 147 54.07 18.52 12.67
CA GLY A 147 53.04 17.51 12.99
C GLY A 147 52.65 17.39 14.47
N ALA A 148 51.54 16.69 14.71
CA ALA A 148 51.14 16.28 16.06
C ALA A 148 52.07 15.16 16.54
N THR A 149 52.68 15.32 17.71
CA THR A 149 53.65 14.36 18.28
C THR A 149 53.23 14.02 19.71
N LEU A 150 53.44 12.77 20.12
CA LEU A 150 53.13 12.33 21.49
C LEU A 150 54.12 12.99 22.46
N GLN A 151 53.60 13.56 23.54
CA GLN A 151 54.39 14.27 24.55
C GLN A 151 54.21 13.67 25.95
N SER A 152 55.21 13.89 26.79
CA SER A 152 55.06 13.74 28.24
C SER A 152 54.32 14.93 28.85
N THR A 153 53.86 14.79 30.09
CA THR A 153 53.24 15.88 30.87
C THR A 153 54.17 17.08 31.11
N LEU A 154 55.49 16.90 30.87
CA LEU A 154 56.50 17.95 30.93
C LEU A 154 56.80 18.57 29.55
N GLY A 155 56.02 18.23 28.51
CA GLY A 155 56.18 18.74 27.14
C GLY A 155 57.36 18.13 26.36
N GLN A 156 58.02 17.10 26.89
CA GLN A 156 59.10 16.42 26.18
C GLN A 156 58.52 15.50 25.08
N THR A 157 59.06 15.59 23.87
CA THR A 157 58.74 14.67 22.77
C THR A 157 59.54 13.37 22.89
N LEU A 158 59.11 12.34 22.16
CA LEU A 158 59.79 11.05 22.15
C LEU A 158 61.22 11.20 21.60
N SER A 159 62.23 10.73 22.34
CA SER A 159 63.65 10.89 21.98
C SER A 159 64.06 10.00 20.79
N GLU A 160 63.44 8.84 20.64
CA GLU A 160 63.66 7.88 19.54
C GLU A 160 62.33 7.44 18.95
N ALA A 161 62.25 7.30 17.62
CA ALA A 161 61.06 6.74 16.98
C ALA A 161 60.92 5.25 17.32
N TYR A 162 59.70 4.78 17.50
CA TYR A 162 59.41 3.39 17.82
C TYR A 162 58.39 2.81 16.85
N THR A 163 58.61 1.58 16.38
CA THR A 163 57.67 0.86 15.52
C THR A 163 57.33 -0.49 16.14
N LEU A 164 56.04 -0.75 16.34
CA LEU A 164 55.52 -2.05 16.74
C LEU A 164 54.87 -2.72 15.52
N ALA A 165 55.39 -3.88 15.15
CA ALA A 165 54.73 -4.77 14.19
C ALA A 165 53.92 -5.83 14.95
N PHE A 166 52.70 -6.12 14.51
CA PHE A 166 51.91 -7.24 15.02
C PHE A 166 50.93 -7.74 13.95
N ARG A 167 50.36 -8.92 14.18
CA ARG A 167 49.34 -9.52 13.30
C ARG A 167 48.06 -9.72 14.07
N SER A 168 46.92 -9.42 13.46
CA SER A 168 45.63 -9.84 13.97
C SER A 168 45.39 -11.32 13.66
N VAL A 169 44.58 -11.96 14.49
CA VAL A 169 44.02 -13.29 14.20
C VAL A 169 43.24 -13.30 12.87
N ASP A 170 43.23 -14.46 12.22
CA ASP A 170 42.40 -14.72 11.02
C ASP A 170 41.38 -15.79 11.40
N GLY A 171 40.17 -15.69 10.88
CA GLY A 171 39.05 -16.52 11.29
C GLY A 171 37.71 -16.02 10.77
N GLN A 172 36.68 -16.83 11.02
CA GLN A 172 35.29 -16.53 10.62
C GLN A 172 34.31 -16.67 11.78
N THR A 173 34.74 -17.21 12.93
CA THR A 173 33.88 -17.40 14.11
C THR A 173 34.31 -16.47 15.26
N PRO A 174 33.37 -16.03 16.12
CA PRO A 174 33.68 -15.21 17.30
C PRO A 174 34.84 -15.75 18.13
N SER A 175 34.84 -17.05 18.43
CA SER A 175 35.85 -17.73 19.27
C SER A 175 37.26 -17.76 18.67
N GLN A 176 37.39 -17.55 17.35
CA GLN A 176 38.68 -17.43 16.67
C GLN A 176 39.19 -15.99 16.65
N LEU A 177 38.27 -15.03 16.67
CA LEU A 177 38.54 -13.62 16.42
C LEU A 177 38.70 -12.80 17.70
N PHE A 178 38.01 -13.20 18.77
CA PHE A 178 37.96 -12.47 20.03
C PHE A 178 38.37 -13.34 21.21
N ARG A 179 38.86 -12.69 22.26
CA ARG A 179 39.18 -13.31 23.53
C ARG A 179 38.26 -12.78 24.61
N ASP A 180 37.62 -13.64 25.36
CA ASP A 180 36.82 -13.21 26.51
C ASP A 180 37.69 -12.83 27.72
N ALA A 181 37.22 -11.86 28.50
CA ALA A 181 37.76 -11.50 29.79
C ALA A 181 37.08 -12.24 30.95
N GLY A 182 35.82 -12.71 30.76
CA GLY A 182 35.07 -13.52 31.73
C GLY A 182 35.02 -15.00 31.35
N PHE A 183 34.40 -15.82 32.21
CA PHE A 183 34.14 -17.23 31.94
C PHE A 183 32.63 -17.45 31.79
N GLY A 184 32.22 -18.16 30.75
CA GLY A 184 30.80 -18.40 30.45
C GLY A 184 30.15 -17.18 29.83
N GLY A 185 28.85 -17.30 29.51
CA GLY A 185 28.14 -16.24 28.81
C GLY A 185 27.79 -15.00 29.65
N PRO A 186 27.30 -13.93 28.98
CA PRO A 186 27.05 -12.62 29.58
C PRO A 186 26.19 -12.65 30.84
N GLN A 187 26.63 -11.99 31.93
CA GLN A 187 25.84 -11.85 33.16
C GLN A 187 25.25 -10.45 33.28
N PHE A 188 24.01 -10.40 33.78
CA PHE A 188 23.33 -9.15 34.09
C PHE A 188 23.99 -8.45 35.29
N VAL A 189 24.35 -7.18 35.12
CA VAL A 189 24.92 -6.33 36.17
C VAL A 189 23.87 -5.37 36.72
N LYS A 190 23.18 -4.65 35.82
CA LYS A 190 22.27 -3.57 36.19
C LYS A 190 21.25 -3.28 35.10
N GLY A 191 20.05 -2.86 35.50
CA GLY A 191 19.00 -2.39 34.61
C GLY A 191 18.46 -1.03 35.03
N SER A 192 18.00 -0.23 34.08
CA SER A 192 17.32 1.03 34.34
C SER A 192 16.31 1.37 33.24
N VAL A 193 15.28 2.14 33.59
CA VAL A 193 14.27 2.64 32.64
C VAL A 193 14.07 4.13 32.82
N THR A 194 14.09 4.87 31.71
CA THR A 194 13.95 6.33 31.66
C THR A 194 13.01 6.73 30.54
N PRO A 195 12.13 7.74 30.70
CA PRO A 195 11.84 8.45 31.95
C PRO A 195 11.01 7.58 32.91
N SER A 196 11.32 7.67 34.20
CA SER A 196 10.56 7.02 35.27
C SER A 196 10.40 7.94 36.48
N THR A 197 9.26 7.82 37.17
CA THR A 197 8.95 8.56 38.40
C THR A 197 8.68 7.54 39.50
N ASN A 198 9.42 7.63 40.62
CA ASN A 198 9.31 6.70 41.75
C ASN A 198 9.40 5.21 41.36
N GLY A 199 10.24 4.87 40.37
CA GLY A 199 10.43 3.49 39.89
C GLY A 199 9.33 3.02 38.92
N VAL A 200 8.45 3.90 38.48
CA VAL A 200 7.40 3.61 37.49
C VAL A 200 7.74 4.32 36.18
N ALA A 201 7.85 3.57 35.09
CA ALA A 201 8.17 4.07 33.77
C ALA A 201 6.99 4.80 33.12
N SER A 202 7.29 5.91 32.44
CA SER A 202 6.33 6.58 31.56
C SER A 202 5.85 5.64 30.46
N LEU A 203 4.65 5.90 29.93
CA LEU A 203 4.09 5.12 28.83
C LEU A 203 4.73 5.40 27.47
N GLY A 204 5.53 6.47 27.34
CA GLY A 204 6.15 6.84 26.07
C GLY A 204 5.15 7.39 25.05
N LYS A 205 4.27 8.29 25.48
CA LYS A 205 3.26 8.91 24.59
C LYS A 205 3.92 9.88 23.61
N LYS A 206 3.26 10.13 22.49
CA LYS A 206 3.69 11.16 21.53
C LYS A 206 3.95 12.51 22.21
N GLY A 207 5.09 13.12 21.90
CA GLY A 207 5.49 14.41 22.47
C GLY A 207 6.13 14.32 23.86
N GLN A 208 6.17 13.13 24.48
CA GLN A 208 6.99 12.88 25.66
C GLN A 208 8.38 12.39 25.27
N GLN A 209 9.32 12.42 26.23
CA GLN A 209 10.61 11.79 26.06
C GLN A 209 10.45 10.28 25.83
N SER A 210 11.13 9.75 24.80
CA SER A 210 11.11 8.33 24.46
C SER A 210 11.55 7.46 25.64
N VAL A 211 10.90 6.32 25.80
CA VAL A 211 11.28 5.35 26.83
C VAL A 211 12.51 4.59 26.37
N GLU A 212 13.52 4.53 27.22
CA GLU A 212 14.74 3.76 27.03
C GLU A 212 14.95 2.84 28.23
N VAL A 213 15.09 1.55 27.96
CA VAL A 213 15.45 0.53 28.94
C VAL A 213 16.91 0.16 28.70
N ARG A 214 17.80 0.50 29.64
CA ARG A 214 19.23 0.20 29.57
C ARG A 214 19.56 -1.00 30.43
N ILE A 215 20.32 -1.93 29.87
CA ILE A 215 20.77 -3.17 30.52
C ILE A 215 22.28 -3.26 30.38
N ASP A 216 22.96 -3.35 31.51
CA ASP A 216 24.41 -3.51 31.61
C ASP A 216 24.75 -4.99 31.82
N PHE A 217 25.68 -5.50 31.01
CA PHE A 217 26.31 -6.81 31.15
C PHE A 217 27.79 -6.66 31.54
N ASP A 218 28.31 -7.65 32.26
CA ASP A 218 29.71 -7.68 32.72
C ASP A 218 30.73 -8.06 31.62
N GLN A 219 30.23 -8.52 30.47
CA GLN A 219 31.01 -8.91 29.31
C GLN A 219 30.55 -8.17 28.04
N PRO A 220 31.44 -8.03 27.04
CA PRO A 220 31.04 -7.54 25.74
C PRO A 220 30.14 -8.53 25.01
N LEU A 221 29.14 -8.02 24.30
CA LEU A 221 28.22 -8.84 23.51
C LEU A 221 28.69 -9.00 22.07
N ASN A 222 28.36 -10.15 21.48
CA ASN A 222 28.47 -10.34 20.04
C ASN A 222 27.43 -9.44 19.34
N PRO A 223 27.86 -8.49 18.48
CA PRO A 223 26.98 -7.54 17.81
C PRO A 223 26.13 -8.15 16.69
N ALA A 224 26.33 -9.43 16.35
CA ALA A 224 25.61 -10.08 15.27
C ALA A 224 24.09 -9.90 15.41
N SER A 225 23.42 -9.62 14.30
CA SER A 225 21.98 -9.35 14.23
C SER A 225 21.12 -10.50 14.77
N ALA A 226 21.61 -11.74 14.69
CA ALA A 226 20.97 -12.93 15.26
C ALA A 226 21.15 -13.07 16.79
N ASN A 227 22.06 -12.31 17.39
CA ASN A 227 22.31 -12.26 18.82
C ASN A 227 21.59 -11.05 19.44
N VAL A 228 21.91 -9.85 18.96
CA VAL A 228 21.28 -8.59 19.35
C VAL A 228 20.64 -7.98 18.09
N PRO A 229 19.32 -8.10 17.89
CA PRO A 229 18.66 -7.62 16.68
C PRO A 229 18.65 -6.10 16.65
N THR A 230 19.63 -5.50 15.97
CA THR A 230 19.80 -4.04 15.89
C THR A 230 18.77 -3.35 14.99
N ARG A 231 17.89 -4.11 14.34
CA ARG A 231 16.85 -3.58 13.45
C ARG A 231 15.54 -4.32 13.62
N LEU A 232 14.50 -3.57 13.94
CA LEU A 232 13.11 -4.02 13.86
C LEU A 232 12.63 -3.89 12.41
N ASP A 233 12.01 -4.93 11.84
CA ASP A 233 11.41 -4.88 10.50
C ASP A 233 10.22 -3.89 10.53
N PRO A 234 10.19 -2.84 9.69
CA PRO A 234 9.12 -1.85 9.71
C PRO A 234 7.77 -2.39 9.19
N ASN A 235 7.71 -3.61 8.65
CA ASN A 235 6.48 -4.21 8.16
C ASN A 235 5.51 -4.53 9.32
N PRO A 236 4.31 -3.92 9.39
CA PRO A 236 3.35 -4.15 10.47
C PRO A 236 2.95 -5.63 10.65
N ALA A 237 2.96 -6.42 9.57
CA ALA A 237 2.64 -7.85 9.62
C ALA A 237 3.67 -8.69 10.41
N LYS A 238 4.89 -8.16 10.61
CA LYS A 238 5.97 -8.79 11.38
C LYS A 238 6.17 -8.16 12.76
N ILE A 239 5.45 -7.08 13.05
CA ILE A 239 5.45 -6.41 14.36
C ILE A 239 4.24 -6.87 15.20
N ASP A 240 3.33 -7.68 14.65
CA ASP A 240 2.17 -8.21 15.37
C ASP A 240 2.60 -9.19 16.48
N PRO A 241 2.36 -8.89 17.77
CA PRO A 241 2.68 -9.77 18.89
C PRO A 241 2.11 -11.20 18.77
N ARG A 242 1.09 -11.41 17.92
CA ARG A 242 0.45 -12.71 17.67
C ARG A 242 1.17 -13.58 16.64
N ALA A 243 2.01 -13.02 15.79
CA ALA A 243 2.57 -13.70 14.62
C ALA A 243 4.11 -13.86 14.66
N VAL A 244 4.74 -13.46 15.77
CA VAL A 244 6.20 -13.30 15.84
C VAL A 244 6.92 -14.60 16.19
N THR A 245 7.97 -14.91 15.42
CA THR A 245 8.88 -16.04 15.63
C THR A 245 9.97 -15.72 16.66
N ALA A 246 10.62 -16.76 17.22
CA ALA A 246 11.72 -16.56 18.17
C ALA A 246 12.94 -15.85 17.53
N GLU A 247 13.12 -15.99 16.22
CA GLU A 247 14.19 -15.34 15.47
C GLU A 247 13.96 -13.83 15.35
N GLU A 248 12.70 -13.40 15.19
CA GLU A 248 12.31 -11.99 15.09
C GLU A 248 12.40 -11.23 16.43
N LYS A 249 12.23 -11.92 17.57
CA LYS A 249 12.44 -11.32 18.90
C LYS A 249 13.91 -11.10 19.24
N GLY A 250 14.82 -11.83 18.60
CA GLY A 250 16.21 -11.96 18.98
C GLY A 250 16.40 -12.56 20.39
N ARG A 251 17.60 -12.38 20.97
CA ARG A 251 17.96 -12.96 22.27
C ARG A 251 17.80 -12.01 23.45
N ILE A 252 17.51 -10.73 23.22
CA ILE A 252 17.15 -9.75 24.25
C ILE A 252 15.88 -9.00 23.82
N TYR A 253 14.83 -9.05 24.63
CA TYR A 253 13.55 -8.42 24.28
C TYR A 253 12.70 -8.07 25.51
N LEU A 254 11.60 -7.36 25.29
CA LEU A 254 10.62 -6.97 26.29
C LEU A 254 9.36 -7.84 26.21
N GLU A 255 8.79 -8.18 27.36
CA GLU A 255 7.49 -8.87 27.43
C GLU A 255 6.66 -8.43 28.63
N TYR A 256 5.36 -8.73 28.61
CA TYR A 256 4.44 -8.52 29.71
C TYR A 256 3.31 -9.55 29.68
N ASP A 257 2.51 -9.61 30.74
CA ASP A 257 1.28 -10.42 30.73
C ASP A 257 0.11 -9.55 30.27
N ASP A 258 -0.43 -9.87 29.09
CA ASP A 258 -1.53 -9.13 28.49
C ASP A 258 -2.88 -9.83 28.76
N PRO A 259 -3.95 -9.08 29.11
CA PRO A 259 -5.28 -9.65 29.33
C PRO A 259 -5.90 -10.32 28.10
N GLU A 260 -5.55 -9.91 26.88
CA GLU A 260 -6.10 -10.40 25.61
C GLU A 260 -5.12 -11.36 24.90
N PHE A 261 -3.83 -11.02 24.84
CA PHE A 261 -2.80 -11.82 24.15
C PHE A 261 -2.21 -12.93 25.03
N GLY A 262 -2.52 -12.94 26.32
CA GLY A 262 -2.06 -13.96 27.27
C GLY A 262 -0.73 -13.63 27.94
N ARG A 263 -0.11 -14.63 28.54
CA ARG A 263 1.16 -14.48 29.26
C ARG A 263 2.32 -14.31 28.28
N GLU A 264 3.33 -13.54 28.67
CA GLU A 264 4.58 -13.37 27.90
C GLU A 264 4.36 -12.74 26.51
N ALA A 265 3.41 -11.82 26.40
CA ALA A 265 3.18 -11.03 25.21
C ALA A 265 4.41 -10.16 24.91
N TRP A 266 4.90 -10.23 23.68
CA TRP A 266 6.08 -9.49 23.23
C TRP A 266 5.77 -8.00 23.05
N ILE A 267 6.70 -7.14 23.48
CA ILE A 267 6.67 -5.70 23.23
C ILE A 267 7.76 -5.39 22.19
N PRO A 268 7.38 -4.97 20.97
CA PRO A 268 8.35 -4.60 19.96
C PRO A 268 9.24 -3.43 20.42
N ALA A 269 10.55 -3.58 20.26
CA ALA A 269 11.53 -2.56 20.63
C ALA A 269 12.71 -2.56 19.65
N TYR A 270 13.26 -1.37 19.39
CA TYR A 270 14.56 -1.20 18.76
C TYR A 270 15.64 -1.49 19.80
N VAL A 271 16.62 -2.32 19.45
CA VAL A 271 17.70 -2.70 20.37
C VAL A 271 19.01 -2.17 19.82
N ASP A 272 19.78 -1.46 20.62
CA ASP A 272 21.12 -0.98 20.23
C ASP A 272 22.14 -1.36 21.31
N VAL A 273 23.39 -1.60 20.90
CA VAL A 273 24.53 -1.71 21.83
C VAL A 273 25.17 -0.33 21.94
N GLU A 274 24.88 0.40 23.01
CA GLU A 274 25.36 1.78 23.25
C GLU A 274 26.83 1.79 23.66
N VAL A 275 27.24 0.81 24.47
CA VAL A 275 28.64 0.62 24.89
C VAL A 275 29.00 -0.86 24.72
N ASN A 276 30.16 -1.14 24.13
CA ASN A 276 30.71 -2.49 24.07
C ASN A 276 32.23 -2.43 24.27
N SER A 277 32.73 -3.10 25.30
CA SER A 277 34.13 -3.02 25.72
C SER A 277 34.57 -4.27 26.47
N ASN A 278 35.87 -4.43 26.70
CA ASN A 278 36.38 -5.54 27.52
C ASN A 278 35.89 -5.48 28.98
N GLU A 279 35.42 -4.32 29.43
CA GLU A 279 34.87 -4.14 30.78
C GLU A 279 33.37 -4.43 30.89
N GLY A 280 32.70 -4.72 29.77
CA GLY A 280 31.26 -4.98 29.72
C GLY A 280 30.56 -4.26 28.55
N SER A 281 29.23 -4.36 28.54
CA SER A 281 28.39 -3.75 27.51
C SER A 281 27.10 -3.16 28.08
N THR A 282 26.55 -2.17 27.37
CA THR A 282 25.24 -1.58 27.67
C THR A 282 24.35 -1.71 26.45
N VAL A 283 23.23 -2.41 26.62
CA VAL A 283 22.18 -2.58 25.62
C VAL A 283 21.02 -1.64 25.94
N VAL A 284 20.50 -0.95 24.93
CA VAL A 284 19.36 -0.05 25.04
C VAL A 284 18.19 -0.60 24.24
N LEU A 285 17.07 -0.87 24.90
CA LEU A 285 15.81 -1.23 24.27
C LEU A 285 14.88 -0.01 24.25
N ARG A 286 14.43 0.39 23.06
CA ARG A 286 13.48 1.49 22.85
C ARG A 286 12.16 0.93 22.30
N PRO A 287 11.09 0.86 23.10
CA PRO A 287 9.79 0.38 22.63
C PRO A 287 9.34 1.13 21.38
N ALA A 288 8.82 0.42 20.39
CA ALA A 288 8.40 0.99 19.11
C ALA A 288 7.07 1.77 19.19
N GLY A 289 6.34 1.62 20.30
CA GLY A 289 5.07 2.29 20.55
C GLY A 289 4.82 2.55 22.03
N ILE A 290 3.58 2.88 22.37
CA ILE A 290 3.16 3.15 23.75
C ILE A 290 3.27 1.86 24.56
N LEU A 291 3.88 1.95 25.74
CA LEU A 291 3.97 0.82 26.66
C LEU A 291 2.59 0.44 27.23
N PRO A 292 2.37 -0.85 27.54
CA PRO A 292 1.12 -1.29 28.17
C PRO A 292 0.86 -0.56 29.48
N ASN A 293 -0.42 -0.26 29.72
CA ASN A 293 -0.87 0.54 30.84
C ASN A 293 -0.85 -0.23 32.17
N GLY A 294 -0.19 0.30 33.20
CA GLY A 294 -0.15 -0.30 34.54
C GLY A 294 0.38 -1.73 34.59
N ALA A 295 1.24 -2.10 33.64
CA ALA A 295 1.76 -3.44 33.45
C ALA A 295 3.12 -3.64 34.15
N SER A 296 3.42 -4.89 34.52
CA SER A 296 4.80 -5.33 34.81
C SER A 296 5.46 -5.77 33.50
N ILE A 297 6.51 -5.07 33.11
CA ILE A 297 7.31 -5.39 31.94
C ILE A 297 8.57 -6.11 32.41
N ARG A 298 8.83 -7.26 31.78
CA ARG A 298 10.01 -8.09 31.99
C ARG A 298 10.97 -7.89 30.82
N VAL A 299 12.24 -7.69 31.13
CA VAL A 299 13.33 -7.75 30.16
C VAL A 299 13.89 -9.16 30.18
N ILE A 300 13.89 -9.75 29.00
CA ILE A 300 14.29 -11.14 28.78
C ILE A 300 15.64 -11.15 28.12
N ALA A 301 16.57 -11.95 28.67
CA ALA A 301 17.73 -12.42 27.96
C ALA A 301 17.65 -13.95 27.82
N ASP A 302 17.70 -14.45 26.58
CA ASP A 302 17.73 -15.87 26.31
C ASP A 302 19.06 -16.46 26.81
N ALA A 303 19.05 -17.67 27.35
CA ALA A 303 20.27 -18.35 27.79
C ALA A 303 21.29 -18.54 26.65
N LYS A 304 20.85 -18.47 25.39
CA LYS A 304 21.71 -18.47 24.21
C LYS A 304 22.38 -17.13 23.95
N LEU A 305 22.06 -16.03 24.63
CA LEU A 305 22.74 -14.75 24.41
C LEU A 305 24.26 -14.96 24.48
N GLU A 306 24.95 -14.54 23.42
CA GLU A 306 26.39 -14.76 23.22
C GLU A 306 27.20 -13.52 23.60
N ASP A 307 28.30 -13.74 24.32
CA ASP A 307 29.37 -12.75 24.43
C ASP A 307 30.15 -12.62 23.10
N LEU A 308 31.07 -11.66 23.04
CA LEU A 308 31.87 -11.37 21.85
C LEU A 308 32.74 -12.55 21.37
N SER A 309 33.09 -13.49 22.24
CA SER A 309 33.85 -14.70 21.90
C SER A 309 32.95 -15.89 21.54
N GLY A 310 31.63 -15.76 21.74
CA GLY A 310 30.62 -16.75 21.38
C GLY A 310 30.26 -17.74 22.49
N GLU A 311 30.64 -17.50 23.76
CA GLU A 311 30.12 -18.30 24.87
C GLU A 311 28.71 -17.83 25.26
N SER A 312 27.92 -18.71 25.88
CA SER A 312 26.53 -18.43 26.27
C SER A 312 26.17 -19.13 27.57
N ASN A 313 25.03 -18.76 28.16
CA ASN A 313 24.51 -19.32 29.40
C ASN A 313 23.72 -20.64 29.22
N ARG A 314 23.69 -21.24 28.03
CA ARG A 314 22.87 -22.43 27.73
C ARG A 314 23.16 -23.63 28.64
N GLY A 315 24.40 -23.75 29.14
CA GLY A 315 24.82 -24.82 30.05
C GLY A 315 24.63 -24.52 31.54
N ASN A 316 24.21 -23.30 31.89
CA ASN A 316 24.04 -22.86 33.27
C ASN A 316 22.61 -23.17 33.77
N ALA A 317 22.48 -24.17 34.63
CA ALA A 317 21.19 -24.60 35.17
C ALA A 317 20.52 -23.55 36.07
N ASP A 318 21.30 -22.62 36.62
CA ASP A 318 20.83 -21.57 37.52
C ASP A 318 20.52 -20.25 36.77
N TYR A 319 20.63 -20.24 35.43
CA TYR A 319 20.40 -19.03 34.63
C TYR A 319 18.94 -18.57 34.68
N GLN A 320 18.74 -17.31 35.07
CA GLN A 320 17.43 -16.67 35.07
C GLN A 320 17.21 -15.87 33.79
N ARG A 321 16.22 -16.29 33.01
CA ARG A 321 15.77 -15.64 31.78
C ARG A 321 15.33 -14.19 31.98
N VAL A 322 14.61 -13.92 33.08
CA VAL A 322 14.13 -12.58 33.42
C VAL A 322 15.24 -11.86 34.17
N ILE A 323 15.90 -10.92 33.51
CA ILE A 323 17.06 -10.23 34.07
C ILE A 323 16.72 -8.89 34.70
N PHE A 324 15.63 -8.25 34.27
CA PHE A 324 15.17 -6.97 34.82
C PHE A 324 13.65 -6.86 34.72
N GLU A 325 13.02 -6.20 35.68
CA GLU A 325 11.58 -5.96 35.70
C GLU A 325 11.29 -4.52 36.11
N PHE A 326 10.33 -3.88 35.46
CA PHE A 326 9.83 -2.56 35.83
C PHE A 326 8.33 -2.45 35.61
N ARG A 327 7.69 -1.46 36.27
CA ARG A 327 6.26 -1.18 36.10
C ARG A 327 6.04 0.07 35.29
N THR A 328 4.94 0.10 34.55
CA THR A 328 4.49 1.28 33.81
C THR A 328 3.42 2.07 34.56
N GLU A 329 3.29 3.35 34.21
CA GLU A 329 2.26 4.21 34.77
C GLU A 329 0.84 3.68 34.52
N ALA A 330 -0.04 3.81 35.52
CA ALA A 330 -1.45 3.50 35.36
C ALA A 330 -2.21 4.73 34.85
N ALA A 331 -2.64 4.71 33.58
CA ALA A 331 -3.44 5.74 32.93
C ALA A 331 -4.81 5.18 32.52
N ARG A 332 -5.88 5.57 33.20
CA ARG A 332 -7.23 5.00 32.97
C ARG A 332 -7.94 5.51 31.71
N GLU A 333 -7.41 6.57 31.09
CA GLU A 333 -7.94 7.10 29.83
C GLU A 333 -7.46 6.27 28.62
N PRO A 334 -8.19 6.25 27.49
CA PRO A 334 -7.70 5.65 26.25
C PRO A 334 -6.32 6.23 25.88
N GLN A 335 -5.32 5.35 25.76
CA GLN A 335 -3.96 5.74 25.39
C GLN A 335 -3.80 5.52 23.89
N PHE A 336 -3.81 6.59 23.12
CA PHE A 336 -3.53 6.56 21.68
C PHE A 336 -2.43 7.56 21.35
N ASP A 337 -1.53 7.18 20.44
CA ASP A 337 -0.59 8.10 19.80
C ASP A 337 -1.33 8.71 18.62
N ALA A 338 -2.18 9.70 18.89
CA ALA A 338 -2.84 10.44 17.84
C ALA A 338 -2.26 11.85 17.75
N VAL A 339 -2.12 12.33 16.53
CA VAL A 339 -2.16 13.76 16.27
C VAL A 339 -3.64 14.12 16.28
N VAL A 340 -4.06 14.89 17.29
CA VAL A 340 -5.39 15.50 17.30
C VAL A 340 -5.22 16.88 16.67
N GLU A 341 -5.59 17.00 15.40
CA GLU A 341 -5.66 18.27 14.70
C GLU A 341 -7.10 18.80 14.81
N ASN A 342 -7.26 19.96 15.43
CA ASN A 342 -8.56 20.60 15.60
C ASN A 342 -8.85 21.58 14.44
N PHE A 343 -7.87 21.83 13.56
CA PHE A 343 -7.96 22.78 12.44
C PHE A 343 -8.27 24.21 12.89
N ASP A 344 -7.93 24.59 14.12
CA ASP A 344 -7.99 25.99 14.57
C ASP A 344 -6.94 26.86 13.85
N SER A 345 -5.86 26.24 13.37
CA SER A 345 -4.84 26.85 12.52
C SER A 345 -4.38 25.87 11.42
N ALA A 346 -3.79 26.40 10.35
CA ALA A 346 -3.20 25.60 9.27
C ALA A 346 -1.69 25.34 9.47
N GLU A 347 -1.14 25.65 10.65
CA GLU A 347 0.33 25.61 10.89
C GLU A 347 0.92 24.20 10.76
N ASN A 348 0.14 23.15 11.05
CA ASN A 348 0.56 21.76 10.93
C ASN A 348 0.08 21.09 9.62
N VAL A 349 -0.52 21.86 8.71
CA VAL A 349 -1.08 21.34 7.45
C VAL A 349 -0.28 21.91 6.27
N ASP A 350 0.34 21.01 5.50
CA ASP A 350 1.03 21.39 4.27
C ASP A 350 0.03 21.66 3.15
N ILE A 351 -0.36 22.93 3.02
CA ILE A 351 -1.25 23.42 1.96
C ILE A 351 -0.53 23.68 0.64
N GLU A 352 0.81 23.61 0.61
CA GLU A 352 1.61 23.80 -0.60
C GLU A 352 2.04 22.45 -1.22
N ALA A 353 1.67 21.35 -0.58
CA ALA A 353 1.92 20.01 -1.08
C ALA A 353 1.37 19.85 -2.51
N PRO A 354 2.17 19.31 -3.46
CA PRO A 354 1.82 19.23 -4.87
C PRO A 354 0.86 18.06 -5.12
N PHE A 355 -0.35 18.16 -4.58
CA PHE A 355 -1.47 17.28 -4.89
C PHE A 355 -2.19 17.81 -6.13
N LEU A 356 -2.65 16.89 -7.00
CA LEU A 356 -3.44 17.24 -8.19
C LEU A 356 -4.91 17.51 -7.81
N GLU A 357 -5.30 17.09 -6.62
CA GLU A 357 -6.62 17.25 -6.03
C GLU A 357 -6.81 18.65 -5.41
N PRO A 358 -8.05 19.17 -5.35
CA PRO A 358 -8.33 20.41 -4.64
C PRO A 358 -7.96 20.28 -3.15
N ILE A 359 -7.02 21.11 -2.70
CA ILE A 359 -6.61 21.20 -1.29
C ILE A 359 -7.84 21.52 -0.44
N ALA A 360 -8.07 20.81 0.66
CA ALA A 360 -9.21 21.06 1.55
C ALA A 360 -9.29 22.53 2.01
N ASP A 361 -10.51 23.05 2.16
CA ASP A 361 -10.74 24.35 2.77
C ASP A 361 -10.63 24.20 4.29
N LEU A 362 -9.71 24.95 4.88
CA LEU A 362 -9.38 24.95 6.29
C LEU A 362 -9.87 26.26 6.91
N GLY A 363 -10.58 26.18 8.02
CA GLY A 363 -10.93 27.35 8.82
C GLY A 363 -11.06 26.95 10.28
N VAL A 364 -11.30 27.93 11.15
CA VAL A 364 -11.24 27.74 12.62
C VAL A 364 -12.15 26.58 13.06
N GLY A 365 -11.55 25.44 13.40
CA GLY A 365 -12.25 24.26 13.88
C GLY A 365 -12.75 23.30 12.79
N TYR A 366 -12.41 23.50 11.52
CA TYR A 366 -12.87 22.63 10.43
C TYR A 366 -11.86 22.38 9.31
N ALA A 367 -11.94 21.17 8.75
CA ALA A 367 -11.43 20.84 7.43
C ALA A 367 -12.60 20.33 6.58
N ARG A 368 -12.83 20.93 5.42
CA ARG A 368 -13.88 20.50 4.47
C ARG A 368 -13.34 20.43 3.05
N ALA A 369 -14.02 19.70 2.18
CA ALA A 369 -13.68 19.74 0.75
C ALA A 369 -13.78 21.18 0.23
N SER A 370 -12.74 21.67 -0.46
CA SER A 370 -12.71 23.01 -1.06
C SER A 370 -13.50 23.12 -2.36
N PHE A 371 -13.91 21.99 -2.93
CA PHE A 371 -14.78 21.99 -4.08
C PHE A 371 -16.25 22.02 -3.63
N ALA A 372 -16.97 23.06 -4.08
CA ALA A 372 -18.42 23.04 -4.14
C ALA A 372 -18.85 22.56 -5.53
N PHE A 373 -20.00 21.92 -5.63
CA PHE A 373 -20.62 21.74 -6.96
C PHE A 373 -20.95 23.12 -7.52
N GLU A 374 -20.42 23.47 -8.70
CA GLU A 374 -20.63 24.79 -9.31
C GLU A 374 -22.13 25.15 -9.45
N GLY A 375 -22.57 26.29 -8.89
CA GLY A 375 -23.93 26.82 -9.07
C GLY A 375 -24.56 27.54 -7.87
N SER A 376 -25.73 28.14 -8.09
CA SER A 376 -26.55 28.76 -7.04
C SER A 376 -27.30 27.69 -6.24
N GLU A 377 -27.17 27.71 -4.91
CA GLU A 377 -27.82 26.76 -4.01
C GLU A 377 -29.31 27.08 -3.79
N THR A 378 -30.17 26.07 -3.96
CA THR A 378 -31.57 26.13 -3.48
C THR A 378 -31.89 24.85 -2.73
N GLU A 379 -32.37 24.97 -1.49
CA GLU A 379 -32.69 23.85 -0.62
C GLU A 379 -34.04 23.22 -1.02
N PHE A 380 -34.02 22.02 -1.60
CA PHE A 380 -35.23 21.27 -1.94
C PHE A 380 -35.00 19.77 -1.82
N ASN A 381 -36.01 19.04 -1.31
CA ASN A 381 -36.00 17.59 -1.21
C ASN A 381 -36.86 17.00 -2.35
N TYR A 382 -36.23 16.56 -3.44
CA TYR A 382 -36.94 16.01 -4.58
C TYR A 382 -37.38 14.55 -4.38
N ARG A 383 -38.69 14.32 -4.17
CA ARG A 383 -39.31 12.99 -4.16
C ARG A 383 -40.31 12.86 -5.30
N PRO A 384 -40.18 11.88 -6.20
CA PRO A 384 -41.20 11.60 -7.21
C PRO A 384 -42.56 11.34 -6.56
N THR A 385 -43.58 12.09 -6.96
CA THR A 385 -44.96 11.93 -6.47
C THR A 385 -45.84 11.15 -7.42
N VAL A 386 -45.33 10.88 -8.63
CA VAL A 386 -46.01 10.13 -9.69
C VAL A 386 -45.21 8.89 -10.04
N ARG A 387 -45.91 7.92 -10.63
CA ARG A 387 -45.37 6.59 -10.91
C ARG A 387 -44.24 6.61 -11.95
N GLU A 388 -44.24 7.54 -12.88
CA GLU A 388 -43.17 7.65 -13.85
C GLU A 388 -42.73 9.10 -14.00
N VAL A 389 -41.41 9.30 -13.94
CA VAL A 389 -40.80 10.61 -14.17
C VAL A 389 -39.75 10.47 -15.25
N VAL A 390 -40.02 11.10 -16.38
CA VAL A 390 -39.09 11.20 -17.49
C VAL A 390 -38.30 12.50 -17.39
N LEU A 391 -36.98 12.38 -17.25
CA LEU A 391 -36.06 13.53 -17.27
C LEU A 391 -35.27 13.55 -18.57
N ASN A 392 -35.13 14.74 -19.14
CA ASN A 392 -34.33 14.98 -20.33
C ASN A 392 -32.93 15.49 -19.94
N THR A 393 -31.85 14.93 -20.48
CA THR A 393 -30.49 15.40 -20.18
C THR A 393 -30.00 16.52 -21.10
N ASP A 394 -30.73 16.82 -22.18
CA ASP A 394 -30.44 17.94 -23.08
C ASP A 394 -31.00 19.27 -22.56
N PHE A 395 -32.06 19.21 -21.75
CA PHE A 395 -32.71 20.37 -21.12
C PHE A 395 -32.98 20.09 -19.64
N ALA A 396 -32.50 20.96 -18.74
CA ALA A 396 -32.63 20.78 -17.29
C ALA A 396 -34.02 21.16 -16.73
N ASP A 397 -35.10 21.02 -17.50
CA ASP A 397 -36.44 21.37 -17.03
C ASP A 397 -37.13 20.15 -16.44
N LEU A 398 -37.01 20.03 -15.12
CA LEU A 398 -37.99 19.30 -14.34
C LEU A 398 -39.31 20.07 -14.46
N ALA A 399 -40.36 19.46 -15.01
CA ALA A 399 -41.70 20.05 -15.06
C ALA A 399 -42.32 20.13 -13.64
N VAL A 400 -41.75 20.98 -12.79
CA VAL A 400 -42.39 21.46 -11.57
C VAL A 400 -43.13 22.73 -11.98
N ARG A 401 -44.40 22.85 -11.60
CA ARG A 401 -45.25 24.02 -11.90
C ARG A 401 -44.69 25.30 -11.26
N THR A 402 -43.66 25.90 -11.83
CA THR A 402 -43.30 27.31 -11.63
C THR A 402 -42.25 27.74 -12.67
N ARG A 403 -42.50 28.86 -13.33
CA ARG A 403 -41.67 29.47 -14.38
C ARG A 403 -40.36 30.02 -13.80
N ALA A 404 -39.31 29.21 -13.69
CA ALA A 404 -37.91 29.66 -13.65
C ALA A 404 -36.96 28.47 -13.80
N LEU A 405 -35.84 28.67 -14.53
CA LEU A 405 -34.71 27.73 -14.62
C LEU A 405 -34.13 27.50 -13.21
N GLN A 406 -34.05 26.26 -12.73
CA GLN A 406 -33.56 25.95 -11.37
C GLN A 406 -32.63 24.74 -11.32
N ARG A 407 -31.51 24.89 -10.57
CA ARG A 407 -30.59 23.79 -10.19
C ARG A 407 -31.11 23.12 -8.92
N LEU A 408 -31.04 21.78 -8.84
CA LEU A 408 -31.78 20.99 -7.86
C LEU A 408 -30.87 20.23 -6.90
N ARG A 409 -31.17 20.29 -5.58
CA ARG A 409 -30.71 19.32 -4.57
C ARG A 409 -31.64 18.11 -4.59
N TRP A 410 -31.10 16.88 -4.52
CA TRP A 410 -31.89 15.65 -4.71
C TRP A 410 -31.91 14.75 -3.47
N ARG A 411 -33.09 14.53 -2.88
CA ARG A 411 -33.38 13.41 -1.97
C ARG A 411 -34.49 12.56 -2.60
N VAL A 412 -34.12 11.72 -3.57
CA VAL A 412 -35.07 10.81 -4.21
C VAL A 412 -35.56 9.82 -3.14
N SER A 413 -36.88 9.66 -3.02
CA SER A 413 -37.52 8.59 -2.26
C SER A 413 -38.67 8.17 -3.13
N VAL A 414 -38.67 6.92 -3.60
CA VAL A 414 -39.71 6.35 -4.47
C VAL A 414 -40.38 5.25 -3.65
N PRO A 415 -41.39 5.58 -2.83
CA PRO A 415 -42.12 4.56 -2.11
C PRO A 415 -43.12 3.88 -3.05
N GLN A 416 -43.26 2.55 -2.98
CA GLN A 416 -44.54 1.92 -3.33
C GLN A 416 -44.93 0.88 -2.29
N ARG A 417 -46.20 0.96 -1.86
CA ARG A 417 -46.89 -0.02 -1.03
C ARG A 417 -47.67 -0.97 -1.95
N ASP A 418 -47.43 -2.26 -1.75
CA ASP A 418 -48.18 -3.47 -2.11
C ASP A 418 -48.85 -3.57 -3.50
N ASP A 419 -48.32 -4.50 -4.32
CA ASP A 419 -48.83 -5.13 -5.58
C ASP A 419 -48.41 -4.51 -6.96
N PRO A 420 -48.23 -5.31 -8.04
CA PRO A 420 -46.97 -5.82 -8.57
C PRO A 420 -46.48 -5.04 -9.81
N ARG A 421 -46.73 -3.72 -9.90
CA ARG A 421 -46.25 -2.92 -11.04
C ARG A 421 -45.70 -1.58 -10.55
N GLY A 422 -44.37 -1.56 -10.41
CA GLY A 422 -43.56 -0.46 -9.89
C GLY A 422 -43.63 0.84 -10.68
N SER A 423 -43.18 1.92 -10.05
CA SER A 423 -42.87 3.22 -10.64
C SER A 423 -41.53 3.21 -11.38
N HIS A 424 -41.54 3.56 -12.68
CA HIS A 424 -40.41 3.50 -13.61
C HIS A 424 -39.97 4.94 -13.97
N GLY A 425 -38.69 5.29 -13.84
CA GLY A 425 -38.18 6.57 -14.35
C GLY A 425 -37.35 6.38 -15.61
N ALA A 426 -37.97 6.34 -16.80
CA ALA A 426 -37.26 6.25 -18.09
C ALA A 426 -36.72 7.62 -18.53
N ARG A 427 -35.51 7.72 -19.11
CA ARG A 427 -34.87 9.01 -19.45
C ARG A 427 -34.24 9.05 -20.83
N PHE A 428 -34.31 10.21 -21.47
CA PHE A 428 -33.89 10.45 -22.85
C PHE A 428 -33.03 11.72 -22.94
N GLY A 429 -32.13 11.82 -23.91
CA GLY A 429 -31.27 12.99 -24.12
C GLY A 429 -29.84 12.58 -24.48
N THR A 430 -29.05 13.48 -25.07
CA THR A 430 -27.72 13.14 -25.61
C THR A 430 -26.60 13.13 -24.55
N LYS A 431 -26.81 13.76 -23.39
CA LYS A 431 -25.77 13.95 -22.37
C LYS A 431 -25.88 12.95 -21.21
N PRO A 432 -24.77 12.61 -20.50
CA PRO A 432 -24.81 11.82 -19.27
C PRO A 432 -25.81 12.35 -18.24
N MET A 433 -26.42 11.46 -17.48
CA MET A 433 -27.24 11.82 -16.33
C MET A 433 -26.36 12.04 -15.10
N VAL A 434 -26.31 13.27 -14.58
CA VAL A 434 -25.46 13.64 -13.46
C VAL A 434 -26.30 14.11 -12.27
N TRP A 435 -26.11 13.45 -11.11
CA TRP A 435 -26.69 13.77 -9.81
C TRP A 435 -25.65 14.44 -8.92
N LEU A 436 -25.89 15.71 -8.56
CA LEU A 436 -25.08 16.49 -7.63
C LEU A 436 -25.91 16.70 -6.36
N VAL A 437 -25.53 16.05 -5.27
CA VAL A 437 -26.36 15.90 -4.08
C VAL A 437 -25.58 16.40 -2.86
N THR A 438 -26.14 17.39 -2.15
CA THR A 438 -25.50 17.94 -0.95
C THR A 438 -25.79 17.13 0.32
N GLY A 439 -26.71 16.16 0.26
CA GLY A 439 -27.05 15.24 1.35
C GLY A 439 -27.01 13.79 0.89
N ASP A 440 -27.91 12.96 1.43
CA ASP A 440 -28.01 11.54 1.05
C ASP A 440 -28.76 11.37 -0.28
N PHE A 441 -28.19 10.59 -1.19
CA PHE A 441 -28.85 10.10 -2.39
C PHE A 441 -29.46 8.71 -2.11
N ILE A 442 -30.79 8.60 -2.10
CA ILE A 442 -31.49 7.36 -1.74
C ILE A 442 -32.27 6.83 -2.95
N VAL A 443 -32.11 5.55 -3.26
CA VAL A 443 -32.83 4.86 -4.34
C VAL A 443 -33.70 3.77 -3.71
N GLU A 444 -35.01 3.90 -3.90
CA GLU A 444 -36.02 2.96 -3.36
C GLU A 444 -36.86 2.30 -4.46
N GLY A 445 -36.77 2.80 -5.69
CA GLY A 445 -37.36 2.23 -6.92
C GLY A 445 -36.33 2.18 -8.04
N GLU A 446 -36.73 2.26 -9.31
CA GLU A 446 -35.79 2.17 -10.43
C GLU A 446 -35.35 3.55 -10.97
N LEU A 447 -34.05 3.73 -11.11
CA LEU A 447 -33.42 4.80 -11.87
C LEU A 447 -32.73 4.19 -13.10
N THR A 448 -33.21 4.49 -14.30
CA THR A 448 -32.72 3.85 -15.52
C THR A 448 -32.28 4.83 -16.62
N VAL A 449 -31.21 4.46 -17.32
CA VAL A 449 -30.75 5.04 -18.60
C VAL A 449 -30.54 3.94 -19.65
N GLN A 450 -31.33 2.87 -19.55
CA GLN A 450 -31.24 1.70 -20.42
C GLN A 450 -31.36 2.08 -21.91
N GLY A 451 -30.58 1.41 -22.75
CA GLY A 451 -30.68 1.51 -24.20
C GLY A 451 -32.03 1.00 -24.71
N GLY A 452 -32.62 1.67 -25.71
CA GLY A 452 -33.83 1.19 -26.35
C GLY A 452 -33.62 -0.13 -27.10
N ASN A 453 -34.65 -0.98 -27.11
CA ASN A 453 -34.65 -2.23 -27.87
C ASN A 453 -34.80 -1.97 -29.38
N GLY A 454 -34.16 -2.80 -30.20
CA GLY A 454 -34.35 -2.84 -31.64
C GLY A 454 -35.74 -3.35 -31.99
N ALA A 455 -36.32 -2.82 -33.06
CA ALA A 455 -37.62 -3.30 -33.53
C ALA A 455 -37.50 -4.73 -34.07
N ARG A 456 -38.50 -5.55 -33.76
CA ARG A 456 -38.66 -6.88 -34.34
C ARG A 456 -39.40 -6.75 -35.67
N VAL A 457 -39.06 -7.62 -36.62
CA VAL A 457 -39.83 -7.73 -37.87
C VAL A 457 -41.11 -8.53 -37.62
N ASP A 458 -42.25 -7.93 -37.93
CA ASP A 458 -43.59 -8.52 -37.85
C ASP A 458 -44.30 -8.61 -39.21
N THR A 459 -43.74 -8.01 -40.26
CA THR A 459 -44.24 -8.04 -41.64
C THR A 459 -43.43 -9.00 -42.51
N LEU A 460 -44.12 -9.84 -43.30
CA LEU A 460 -43.47 -10.79 -44.22
C LEU A 460 -43.08 -10.14 -45.54
N ASN A 461 -41.96 -10.60 -46.13
CA ASN A 461 -41.47 -10.24 -47.47
C ASN A 461 -41.47 -8.72 -47.70
N SER A 462 -40.79 -8.00 -46.80
CA SER A 462 -40.88 -6.54 -46.68
C SER A 462 -39.52 -5.84 -46.61
N ALA A 463 -38.49 -6.42 -47.23
CA ALA A 463 -37.10 -5.92 -47.15
C ALA A 463 -36.92 -4.47 -47.63
N ASN A 464 -37.88 -3.91 -48.37
CA ASN A 464 -37.87 -2.52 -48.83
C ASN A 464 -38.28 -1.48 -47.76
N PHE A 465 -38.69 -1.91 -46.57
CA PHE A 465 -38.99 -1.02 -45.44
C PHE A 465 -37.98 -1.25 -44.34
N PRO A 466 -37.07 -0.34 -43.96
CA PRO A 466 -36.09 -0.60 -42.91
C PRO A 466 -36.69 -0.93 -41.53
N THR A 467 -36.03 -1.78 -40.74
CA THR A 467 -36.37 -1.99 -39.31
C THR A 467 -35.57 -1.01 -38.46
N ALA A 468 -36.25 -0.22 -37.63
CA ALA A 468 -35.59 0.71 -36.74
C ALA A 468 -34.72 -0.02 -35.70
N GLY A 469 -33.49 0.44 -35.53
CA GLY A 469 -32.69 0.12 -34.36
C GLY A 469 -33.18 0.86 -33.11
N GLY A 470 -32.75 0.41 -31.94
CA GLY A 470 -33.04 1.03 -30.67
C GLY A 470 -32.43 2.42 -30.56
N VAL A 471 -33.05 3.29 -29.76
CA VAL A 471 -32.56 4.63 -29.48
C VAL A 471 -31.69 4.63 -28.22
N GLY A 472 -30.46 5.13 -28.34
CA GLY A 472 -29.53 5.33 -27.23
C GLY A 472 -29.80 6.65 -26.52
N GLY A 473 -29.89 6.59 -25.20
CA GLY A 473 -30.09 7.76 -24.33
C GLY A 473 -28.89 8.01 -23.42
N CYS A 474 -28.83 9.22 -22.87
CA CYS A 474 -27.87 9.67 -21.87
C CYS A 474 -26.39 9.37 -22.20
N GLY A 475 -25.98 9.59 -23.45
CA GLY A 475 -24.61 9.32 -23.94
C GLY A 475 -24.39 7.94 -24.57
N GLY A 476 -25.42 7.07 -24.59
CA GLY A 476 -25.41 5.81 -25.32
C GLY A 476 -25.59 5.97 -26.84
N GLY A 477 -25.08 5.01 -27.62
CA GLY A 477 -25.20 4.98 -29.08
C GLY A 477 -26.46 4.26 -29.57
N ASN A 478 -27.04 4.70 -30.70
CA ASN A 478 -28.17 4.03 -31.34
C ASN A 478 -27.80 2.65 -31.93
N GLY A 479 -28.75 1.73 -31.93
CA GLY A 479 -28.65 0.48 -32.67
C GLY A 479 -28.78 0.70 -34.18
N GLY A 480 -28.10 -0.13 -34.98
CA GLY A 480 -28.23 -0.12 -36.44
C GLY A 480 -29.59 -0.62 -36.93
N ARG A 481 -30.05 -0.07 -38.05
CA ARG A 481 -31.24 -0.55 -38.77
C ARG A 481 -31.01 -1.91 -39.43
N GLY A 482 -32.02 -2.77 -39.36
CA GLY A 482 -32.13 -3.93 -40.23
C GLY A 482 -32.65 -3.50 -41.60
N SER A 483 -32.11 -4.08 -42.68
CA SER A 483 -32.55 -3.79 -44.06
C SER A 483 -32.57 -2.29 -44.42
N PRO A 484 -31.44 -1.56 -44.31
CA PRO A 484 -31.41 -0.10 -44.43
C PRO A 484 -31.81 0.46 -45.79
N LEU A 485 -31.77 -0.33 -46.87
CA LEU A 485 -32.06 0.13 -48.23
C LEU A 485 -33.55 -0.03 -48.57
N THR A 486 -34.14 1.01 -49.18
CA THR A 486 -35.55 0.99 -49.63
C THR A 486 -35.71 0.71 -51.12
N SER A 487 -34.62 0.76 -51.88
CA SER A 487 -34.62 0.73 -53.35
C SER A 487 -33.79 -0.40 -53.96
N ASP A 488 -33.07 -1.18 -53.13
CA ASP A 488 -32.25 -2.32 -53.56
C ASP A 488 -32.05 -3.32 -52.40
N THR A 489 -31.50 -4.51 -52.68
CA THR A 489 -31.14 -5.52 -51.67
C THR A 489 -30.14 -4.96 -50.65
N SER A 490 -30.43 -5.08 -49.35
CA SER A 490 -29.48 -4.67 -48.32
C SER A 490 -28.41 -5.75 -48.12
N ASN A 491 -27.29 -5.61 -48.83
CA ASN A 491 -26.15 -6.55 -48.72
C ASN A 491 -25.57 -6.65 -47.29
N ILE A 492 -25.80 -5.63 -46.46
CA ILE A 492 -25.44 -5.60 -45.05
C ILE A 492 -26.46 -4.75 -44.27
N GLY A 493 -26.75 -5.14 -43.03
CA GLY A 493 -27.44 -4.28 -42.06
C GLY A 493 -26.63 -3.02 -41.74
N GLU A 494 -27.26 -2.02 -41.14
CA GLU A 494 -26.53 -0.83 -40.68
C GLU A 494 -25.67 -1.17 -39.45
N ALA A 495 -24.49 -0.56 -39.36
CA ALA A 495 -23.68 -0.65 -38.14
C ALA A 495 -24.32 0.14 -36.99
N GLY A 496 -24.10 -0.30 -35.76
CA GLY A 496 -24.46 0.46 -34.58
C GLY A 496 -23.60 1.72 -34.42
N PHE A 497 -24.14 2.69 -33.69
CA PHE A 497 -23.43 3.90 -33.32
C PHE A 497 -22.64 3.67 -32.03
N GLY A 498 -21.49 4.32 -31.90
CA GLY A 498 -20.73 4.39 -30.67
C GLY A 498 -21.34 5.36 -29.66
N SER A 499 -20.73 5.44 -28.47
CA SER A 499 -21.11 6.42 -27.44
C SER A 499 -21.19 7.84 -28.01
N ASN A 500 -22.15 8.62 -27.54
CA ASN A 500 -22.48 9.97 -28.04
C ASN A 500 -22.81 9.99 -29.53
N GLN A 501 -23.42 8.93 -30.04
CA GLN A 501 -23.87 8.81 -31.43
C GLN A 501 -22.73 8.89 -32.45
N LEU A 502 -21.54 8.37 -32.10
CA LEU A 502 -20.41 8.29 -33.02
C LEU A 502 -20.76 7.32 -34.17
N PRO A 503 -20.81 7.76 -35.44
CA PRO A 503 -21.16 6.86 -36.54
C PRO A 503 -20.18 5.69 -36.66
N ASN A 504 -20.69 4.49 -36.90
CA ASN A 504 -19.91 3.24 -37.05
C ASN A 504 -19.04 2.89 -35.83
N GLY A 505 -19.36 3.42 -34.65
CA GLY A 505 -18.64 3.12 -33.41
C GLY A 505 -19.19 1.92 -32.61
N GLY A 506 -20.22 1.24 -33.12
CA GLY A 506 -20.85 0.07 -32.50
C GLY A 506 -20.68 -1.22 -33.30
N GLY A 507 -21.56 -2.19 -33.08
CA GLY A 507 -21.51 -3.51 -33.74
C GLY A 507 -21.68 -3.43 -35.26
N ARG A 508 -21.01 -4.29 -36.01
CA ARG A 508 -21.17 -4.35 -37.47
C ARG A 508 -22.54 -4.92 -37.85
N GLY A 509 -23.10 -4.45 -38.96
CA GLY A 509 -24.32 -5.02 -39.51
C GLY A 509 -24.14 -6.45 -40.00
N GLY A 510 -25.21 -7.24 -39.91
CA GLY A 510 -25.28 -8.60 -40.41
C GLY A 510 -25.28 -8.64 -41.93
N VAL A 511 -24.60 -9.63 -42.52
CA VAL A 511 -24.46 -9.75 -43.98
C VAL A 511 -25.71 -10.41 -44.59
N HIS A 512 -26.11 -9.99 -45.79
CA HIS A 512 -27.19 -10.62 -46.57
C HIS A 512 -26.94 -12.10 -46.82
N SER A 513 -27.93 -12.93 -46.52
CA SER A 513 -27.83 -14.38 -46.67
C SER A 513 -28.66 -14.89 -47.84
N CYS A 514 -28.17 -15.86 -48.61
CA CYS A 514 -28.93 -16.44 -49.73
C CYS A 514 -29.40 -17.87 -49.45
N THR A 515 -30.70 -18.10 -49.50
CA THR A 515 -31.36 -19.37 -49.15
C THR A 515 -30.86 -20.57 -49.95
N ARG A 516 -30.42 -20.35 -51.21
CA ARG A 516 -29.88 -21.38 -52.10
C ARG A 516 -28.55 -21.99 -51.64
N SER A 517 -27.86 -21.37 -50.69
CA SER A 517 -26.58 -21.83 -50.13
C SER A 517 -26.70 -22.60 -48.81
N GLY A 518 -27.92 -22.82 -48.29
CA GLY A 518 -28.13 -23.41 -46.96
C GLY A 518 -27.82 -22.45 -45.81
N CYS A 519 -27.63 -21.17 -46.13
CA CYS A 519 -27.27 -20.10 -45.21
C CYS A 519 -28.41 -19.09 -45.17
N GLY A 520 -29.00 -18.81 -44.01
CA GLY A 520 -30.20 -17.97 -43.88
C GLY A 520 -30.22 -17.06 -42.66
N ARG A 521 -29.07 -16.74 -42.04
CA ARG A 521 -29.03 -16.07 -40.72
C ARG A 521 -27.81 -15.16 -40.51
N GLY A 522 -27.64 -14.14 -41.35
CA GLY A 522 -26.62 -13.10 -41.13
C GLY A 522 -26.99 -12.15 -40.00
N GLY A 523 -26.74 -12.56 -38.74
CA GLY A 523 -27.03 -11.73 -37.57
C GLY A 523 -26.07 -10.56 -37.44
N GLY A 524 -26.55 -9.44 -36.89
CA GLY A 524 -25.70 -8.29 -36.56
C GLY A 524 -24.80 -8.55 -35.35
N GLY A 525 -23.67 -7.86 -35.30
CA GLY A 525 -22.74 -7.90 -34.17
C GLY A 525 -23.27 -7.06 -33.00
N GLY A 526 -22.92 -7.46 -31.79
CA GLY A 526 -23.26 -6.76 -30.55
C GLY A 526 -22.47 -5.47 -30.39
N GLY A 527 -22.91 -4.63 -29.44
CA GLY A 527 -22.36 -3.31 -29.23
C GLY A 527 -20.86 -3.30 -28.91
N GLY A 528 -20.35 -4.34 -28.25
CA GLY A 528 -18.98 -4.40 -27.73
C GLY A 528 -18.97 -4.58 -26.22
N SER A 529 -17.83 -4.36 -25.57
CA SER A 529 -17.67 -4.52 -24.11
C SER A 529 -16.90 -3.35 -23.51
N PHE A 530 -17.29 -2.95 -22.29
CA PHE A 530 -16.50 -2.03 -21.48
C PHE A 530 -15.22 -2.71 -21.00
N ASP A 531 -15.30 -3.96 -20.52
CA ASP A 531 -14.17 -4.66 -19.89
C ASP A 531 -13.39 -5.55 -20.87
N THR A 532 -12.09 -5.71 -20.61
CA THR A 532 -11.16 -6.64 -21.27
C THR A 532 -11.22 -8.04 -20.68
N ALA A 533 -11.76 -8.20 -19.47
CA ALA A 533 -12.25 -9.46 -18.94
C ALA A 533 -13.75 -9.55 -19.20
N GLY A 534 -14.23 -10.56 -19.92
CA GLY A 534 -15.68 -10.77 -20.06
C GLY A 534 -16.33 -10.99 -18.69
N ASP A 535 -17.66 -10.91 -18.61
CA ASP A 535 -18.40 -11.27 -17.39
C ASP A 535 -17.92 -12.64 -16.86
N PRO A 536 -17.22 -12.69 -15.69
CA PRO A 536 -16.60 -13.91 -15.19
C PRO A 536 -17.60 -15.02 -14.87
N HIS A 537 -18.86 -14.63 -14.67
CA HIS A 537 -19.97 -15.51 -14.31
C HIS A 537 -20.89 -15.79 -15.50
N TYR A 538 -20.59 -15.23 -16.67
CA TYR A 538 -21.17 -15.68 -17.93
C TYR A 538 -20.57 -17.03 -18.29
N PHE A 539 -21.41 -18.01 -18.66
CA PHE A 539 -20.99 -19.39 -18.93
C PHE A 539 -19.75 -19.43 -19.82
N THR A 540 -18.61 -19.80 -19.23
CA THR A 540 -17.42 -20.16 -19.98
C THR A 540 -17.71 -21.49 -20.68
N GLU A 541 -17.38 -21.58 -21.97
CA GLU A 541 -17.28 -22.89 -22.61
C GLU A 541 -16.39 -23.79 -21.75
N PHE A 542 -16.83 -25.04 -21.56
CA PHE A 542 -16.15 -26.09 -20.80
C PHE A 542 -14.65 -26.16 -21.19
N ASN A 543 -13.80 -25.50 -20.38
CA ASN A 543 -12.32 -25.53 -20.28
C ASN A 543 -11.68 -24.13 -20.26
N ALA A 544 -11.87 -23.35 -19.18
CA ALA A 544 -11.09 -22.13 -18.97
C ALA A 544 -10.41 -22.07 -17.58
N PRO A 545 -9.13 -22.46 -17.51
CA PRO A 545 -8.12 -21.82 -16.67
C PRO A 545 -7.01 -21.24 -17.56
N THR A 546 -6.42 -20.05 -17.41
CA THR A 546 -6.51 -18.87 -16.54
C THR A 546 -6.27 -17.66 -17.45
N GLY A 547 -7.13 -16.64 -17.40
CA GLY A 547 -7.08 -15.46 -18.28
C GLY A 547 -8.43 -15.23 -18.96
N HIS A 548 -9.29 -14.46 -18.28
CA HIS A 548 -10.69 -14.19 -18.62
C HIS A 548 -10.93 -13.97 -20.13
N ARG A 549 -11.56 -14.95 -20.79
CA ARG A 549 -11.89 -14.88 -22.22
C ARG A 549 -13.17 -14.06 -22.40
N VAL A 550 -13.12 -12.99 -23.20
CA VAL A 550 -14.29 -12.20 -23.61
C VAL A 550 -15.09 -12.97 -24.66
N MET A 551 -16.38 -13.20 -24.42
CA MET A 551 -17.30 -13.49 -25.52
C MET A 551 -17.55 -12.18 -26.25
N LEU A 552 -16.79 -11.92 -27.32
CA LEU A 552 -17.07 -10.81 -28.21
C LEU A 552 -18.42 -11.10 -28.84
N GLY A 553 -19.43 -10.26 -28.62
CA GLY A 553 -20.79 -10.39 -29.15
C GLY A 553 -20.87 -10.48 -30.67
N LYS A 554 -20.31 -11.52 -31.29
CA LYS A 554 -20.30 -11.67 -32.74
C LYS A 554 -21.69 -12.04 -33.21
N GLY A 555 -22.05 -11.51 -34.37
CA GLY A 555 -23.29 -11.84 -35.05
C GLY A 555 -23.32 -13.30 -35.46
N GLY A 556 -24.53 -13.79 -35.76
CA GLY A 556 -24.73 -15.19 -36.12
C GLY A 556 -24.02 -15.52 -37.41
N ALA A 557 -23.38 -16.70 -37.47
CA ALA A 557 -22.86 -17.21 -38.72
C ALA A 557 -24.00 -17.36 -39.73
N MET A 558 -23.74 -16.93 -40.96
CA MET A 558 -24.72 -16.98 -42.05
C MET A 558 -25.25 -18.41 -42.28
N CYS A 559 -24.49 -19.45 -41.94
CA CYS A 559 -24.75 -20.86 -42.23
C CYS A 559 -24.88 -21.73 -40.97
N THR A 560 -25.61 -22.84 -41.06
CA THR A 560 -25.87 -23.79 -39.97
C THR A 560 -24.64 -24.53 -39.43
N ASN A 561 -23.50 -24.43 -40.12
CA ASN A 561 -22.23 -25.08 -39.78
C ASN A 561 -21.15 -24.13 -39.23
N ASN A 562 -21.49 -22.88 -38.88
CA ASN A 562 -20.54 -21.85 -38.40
C ASN A 562 -19.40 -21.47 -39.38
N LEU A 563 -19.50 -21.82 -40.68
CA LEU A 563 -18.43 -21.56 -41.66
C LEU A 563 -18.61 -20.26 -42.49
N GLY A 564 -19.61 -19.43 -42.17
CA GLY A 564 -19.87 -18.17 -42.88
C GLY A 564 -19.35 -16.92 -42.14
N PRO A 565 -19.11 -15.80 -42.85
CA PRO A 565 -18.68 -14.56 -42.21
C PRO A 565 -19.70 -14.10 -41.15
N GLN A 566 -19.18 -13.65 -40.01
CA GLN A 566 -19.95 -13.13 -38.89
C GLN A 566 -19.78 -11.62 -38.82
N ALA A 567 -20.82 -10.92 -38.37
CA ALA A 567 -20.67 -9.51 -38.06
C ALA A 567 -19.84 -9.35 -36.77
N ASP A 568 -18.79 -8.53 -36.83
CA ASP A 568 -17.95 -8.27 -35.68
C ASP A 568 -18.70 -7.45 -34.62
N ALA A 569 -18.41 -7.73 -33.35
CA ALA A 569 -18.81 -6.86 -32.25
C ALA A 569 -18.16 -5.47 -32.39
N GLY A 570 -18.75 -4.46 -31.76
CA GLY A 570 -18.14 -3.14 -31.67
C GLY A 570 -16.85 -3.15 -30.83
N PRO A 571 -16.11 -2.03 -30.84
CA PRO A 571 -14.80 -1.94 -30.21
C PRO A 571 -14.86 -2.13 -28.69
N LEU A 572 -13.77 -2.62 -28.11
CA LEU A 572 -13.55 -2.56 -26.66
C LEU A 572 -13.28 -1.11 -26.26
N LEU A 573 -13.82 -0.69 -25.10
CA LEU A 573 -13.61 0.66 -24.62
C LEU A 573 -12.25 0.84 -23.93
N PHE A 574 -11.83 -0.15 -23.15
CA PHE A 574 -10.46 -0.24 -22.63
C PHE A 574 -9.61 -1.01 -23.64
N LEU A 575 -8.58 -0.35 -24.17
CA LEU A 575 -7.83 -0.81 -25.34
C LEU A 575 -6.48 -1.45 -25.00
N ASP A 576 -6.00 -1.28 -23.76
CA ASP A 576 -4.73 -1.87 -23.33
C ASP A 576 -4.94 -3.24 -22.65
N SER A 577 -3.86 -3.99 -22.52
CA SER A 577 -3.88 -5.33 -21.90
C SER A 577 -3.82 -5.28 -20.37
N ARG A 578 -3.94 -4.09 -19.78
CA ARG A 578 -3.70 -3.87 -18.36
C ARG A 578 -5.02 -3.92 -17.61
N GLY A 579 -5.26 -5.02 -16.89
CA GLY A 579 -6.44 -5.14 -16.03
C GLY A 579 -6.46 -4.17 -14.84
N ASP A 580 -5.38 -3.40 -14.62
CA ASP A 580 -5.17 -2.56 -13.44
C ASP A 580 -5.40 -1.05 -13.68
N ASN A 581 -5.86 -0.66 -14.87
CA ASN A 581 -6.21 0.73 -15.22
C ASN A 581 -7.52 0.87 -16.05
N ASN A 582 -8.37 -0.17 -16.04
CA ASN A 582 -9.69 -0.23 -16.69
C ASN A 582 -10.76 0.62 -15.98
N PHE A 583 -10.54 1.92 -15.81
CA PHE A 583 -11.49 2.83 -15.13
C PHE A 583 -11.50 4.24 -15.71
N TRP A 584 -12.52 5.01 -15.33
CA TRP A 584 -12.63 6.44 -15.62
C TRP A 584 -11.95 7.28 -14.54
N GLY A 585 -11.10 8.23 -14.94
CA GLY A 585 -10.49 9.21 -14.03
C GLY A 585 -9.11 8.79 -13.53
N VAL A 586 -8.82 9.05 -12.25
CA VAL A 586 -7.53 8.76 -11.60
C VAL A 586 -7.78 7.83 -10.41
N GLY A 587 -6.95 6.81 -10.29
CA GLY A 587 -6.98 5.82 -9.21
C GLY A 587 -5.69 5.88 -8.40
N VAL A 588 -5.80 5.65 -7.09
CA VAL A 588 -4.65 5.59 -6.20
C VAL A 588 -4.39 4.13 -5.86
N ASP A 589 -3.26 3.59 -6.33
CA ASP A 589 -2.73 2.31 -5.83
C ASP A 589 -1.69 2.64 -4.77
N LEU A 590 -2.02 2.39 -3.50
CA LEU A 590 -1.13 2.67 -2.36
C LEU A 590 0.24 2.00 -2.49
N ASN A 591 0.33 0.89 -3.24
CA ASN A 591 1.59 0.17 -3.46
C ASN A 591 2.36 0.66 -4.69
N ARG A 592 1.71 1.36 -5.63
CA ARG A 592 2.27 1.66 -6.96
C ARG A 592 2.12 3.12 -7.39
N GLN A 593 1.78 4.00 -6.46
CA GLN A 593 1.49 5.43 -6.68
C GLN A 593 0.25 5.70 -7.55
N LEU A 594 0.02 6.98 -7.87
CA LEU A 594 -1.09 7.49 -8.67
C LEU A 594 -1.14 6.88 -10.07
N ARG A 595 -2.33 6.52 -10.54
CA ARG A 595 -2.59 5.89 -11.83
C ARG A 595 -3.70 6.62 -12.56
N ILE A 596 -3.45 6.95 -13.82
CA ILE A 596 -4.47 7.52 -14.70
C ILE A 596 -5.21 6.36 -15.37
N GLY A 597 -6.52 6.32 -15.21
CA GLY A 597 -7.40 5.37 -15.89
C GLY A 597 -7.41 5.59 -17.39
N VAL A 598 -7.72 4.54 -18.15
CA VAL A 598 -7.66 4.57 -19.63
C VAL A 598 -8.61 5.60 -20.24
N ILE A 599 -9.78 5.85 -19.64
CA ILE A 599 -10.75 6.82 -20.17
C ILE A 599 -10.77 8.10 -19.32
N GLN A 600 -10.65 9.24 -20.02
CA GLN A 600 -10.61 10.58 -19.40
C GLN A 600 -12.00 11.22 -19.25
N VAL A 601 -12.97 10.72 -20.02
CA VAL A 601 -14.36 11.19 -19.99
C VAL A 601 -15.31 9.99 -19.80
N PRO A 602 -16.43 10.18 -19.10
CA PRO A 602 -17.48 9.16 -19.04
C PRO A 602 -17.94 8.83 -20.45
N LYS A 603 -18.05 7.53 -20.75
CA LYS A 603 -18.59 7.03 -22.02
C LYS A 603 -19.76 6.11 -21.72
N GLY A 604 -20.78 6.20 -22.56
CA GLY A 604 -21.92 5.28 -22.57
C GLY A 604 -21.63 4.04 -23.41
N GLY A 605 -22.61 3.14 -23.44
CA GLY A 605 -22.65 1.98 -24.31
C GLY A 605 -22.74 2.36 -25.77
N THR A 606 -22.43 1.37 -26.59
CA THR A 606 -22.44 1.37 -28.04
C THR A 606 -23.60 0.49 -28.54
N GLY A 607 -24.26 0.88 -29.62
CA GLY A 607 -25.35 0.10 -30.19
C GLY A 607 -24.86 -1.12 -30.95
N GLY A 608 -25.68 -2.16 -31.03
CA GLY A 608 -25.45 -3.32 -31.89
C GLY A 608 -25.66 -2.99 -33.37
N GLY A 609 -25.24 -3.88 -34.25
CA GLY A 609 -25.49 -3.83 -35.69
C GLY A 609 -26.81 -4.49 -36.08
N GLY A 610 -27.46 -3.96 -37.11
CA GLY A 610 -28.74 -4.47 -37.63
C GLY A 610 -28.59 -5.84 -38.29
N GLY A 611 -29.66 -6.62 -38.31
CA GLY A 611 -29.68 -7.91 -39.00
C GLY A 611 -29.64 -7.78 -40.52
N GLY A 612 -29.00 -8.75 -41.17
CA GLY A 612 -28.96 -8.86 -42.63
C GLY A 612 -30.23 -9.48 -43.22
N ASP A 613 -30.50 -9.11 -44.47
CA ASP A 613 -31.60 -9.66 -45.27
C ASP A 613 -31.37 -11.14 -45.58
N THR A 614 -32.42 -11.82 -46.02
CA THR A 614 -32.30 -13.14 -46.61
C THR A 614 -33.12 -13.27 -47.87
N GLY A 615 -32.50 -13.72 -48.95
CA GLY A 615 -33.12 -13.75 -50.28
C GLY A 615 -32.77 -14.99 -51.08
N ALA A 616 -33.40 -15.16 -52.24
CA ALA A 616 -33.14 -16.31 -53.11
C ALA A 616 -31.77 -16.23 -53.83
N ARG A 617 -31.16 -15.05 -53.88
CA ARG A 617 -29.92 -14.76 -54.63
C ARG A 617 -28.93 -14.01 -53.76
N CYS A 618 -27.64 -14.26 -53.97
CA CYS A 618 -26.55 -13.61 -53.23
C CYS A 618 -26.08 -12.30 -53.90
N ALA A 619 -26.82 -11.80 -54.90
CA ALA A 619 -26.52 -10.57 -55.64
C ALA A 619 -27.75 -9.65 -55.62
N PRO A 620 -27.57 -8.32 -55.78
CA PRO A 620 -28.66 -7.37 -55.90
C PRO A 620 -29.68 -7.86 -56.92
N ASN A 621 -30.95 -7.87 -56.55
CA ASN A 621 -31.99 -8.45 -57.39
C ASN A 621 -33.23 -7.54 -57.42
N ALA A 622 -33.84 -7.36 -58.58
CA ALA A 622 -35.01 -6.49 -58.74
C ALA A 622 -36.26 -6.98 -57.97
N ALA A 623 -36.24 -8.19 -57.43
CA ALA A 623 -37.30 -8.77 -56.61
C ALA A 623 -37.00 -8.67 -55.10
N PHE A 624 -36.00 -7.87 -54.69
CA PHE A 624 -35.54 -7.75 -53.30
C PHE A 624 -36.66 -7.34 -52.34
N ILE A 625 -37.69 -6.65 -52.85
CA ILE A 625 -38.88 -6.29 -52.08
C ILE A 625 -39.49 -7.52 -51.39
N SER A 626 -39.41 -8.69 -52.04
CA SER A 626 -39.92 -9.96 -51.52
C SER A 626 -38.92 -10.76 -50.67
N ASP A 627 -37.71 -10.24 -50.46
CA ASP A 627 -36.72 -10.86 -49.58
C ASP A 627 -37.16 -10.75 -48.11
N GLN A 628 -36.67 -11.68 -47.29
CA GLN A 628 -36.90 -11.67 -45.85
C GLN A 628 -36.04 -10.61 -45.18
N LYS A 629 -36.67 -9.87 -44.28
CA LYS A 629 -36.12 -8.67 -43.70
C LYS A 629 -35.36 -8.88 -42.38
N GLY A 630 -34.26 -8.17 -42.18
CA GLY A 630 -33.46 -8.18 -40.95
C GLY A 630 -34.07 -7.40 -39.79
N GLY A 631 -33.77 -7.84 -38.56
CA GLY A 631 -34.18 -7.18 -37.31
C GLY A 631 -33.36 -5.93 -36.98
N GLY A 632 -33.94 -4.99 -36.25
CA GLY A 632 -33.22 -3.81 -35.74
C GLY A 632 -32.31 -4.17 -34.57
N ALA A 633 -31.21 -3.46 -34.38
CA ALA A 633 -30.29 -3.72 -33.28
C ALA A 633 -30.68 -2.98 -32.00
N GLY A 634 -30.20 -3.45 -30.85
CA GLY A 634 -30.35 -2.76 -29.56
C GLY A 634 -29.39 -1.58 -29.42
N ALA A 635 -29.81 -0.55 -28.67
CA ALA A 635 -28.97 0.61 -28.38
C ALA A 635 -28.04 0.38 -27.19
N GLY A 636 -26.95 1.14 -27.13
CA GLY A 636 -26.07 1.15 -25.95
C GLY A 636 -26.71 1.82 -24.74
N GLY A 637 -26.38 1.32 -23.55
CA GLY A 637 -26.81 1.91 -22.28
C GLY A 637 -26.22 3.30 -22.04
N GLY A 638 -26.92 4.16 -21.30
CA GLY A 638 -26.47 5.52 -20.99
C GLY A 638 -25.45 5.61 -19.84
N VAL A 639 -25.10 6.83 -19.46
CA VAL A 639 -24.19 7.12 -18.34
C VAL A 639 -24.97 7.71 -17.17
N ILE A 640 -24.76 7.14 -15.98
CA ILE A 640 -25.23 7.66 -14.69
C ILE A 640 -24.03 8.04 -13.83
N ILE A 641 -24.01 9.27 -13.34
CA ILE A 641 -23.01 9.76 -12.39
C ILE A 641 -23.75 10.30 -11.17
N VAL A 642 -23.42 9.80 -10.00
CA VAL A 642 -23.92 10.31 -8.72
C VAL A 642 -22.75 10.82 -7.91
N LYS A 643 -22.83 12.08 -7.48
CA LYS A 643 -21.91 12.73 -6.55
C LYS A 643 -22.71 13.22 -5.35
N ALA A 644 -22.59 12.55 -4.21
CA ALA A 644 -23.25 12.91 -2.97
C ALA A 644 -22.23 13.36 -1.92
N LEU A 645 -22.47 14.49 -1.24
CA LEU A 645 -21.70 14.85 -0.05
C LEU A 645 -22.08 13.93 1.13
N GLY A 646 -23.36 13.56 1.22
CA GLY A 646 -23.85 12.52 2.12
C GLY A 646 -23.69 11.12 1.53
N ARG A 647 -24.48 10.16 2.03
CA ARG A 647 -24.41 8.75 1.64
C ARG A 647 -25.12 8.49 0.32
N VAL A 648 -24.64 7.51 -0.43
CA VAL A 648 -25.42 6.89 -1.52
C VAL A 648 -26.05 5.62 -0.96
N ILE A 649 -27.37 5.51 -0.96
CA ILE A 649 -28.11 4.39 -0.38
C ILE A 649 -29.03 3.79 -1.43
N ILE A 650 -28.72 2.59 -1.91
CA ILE A 650 -29.61 1.78 -2.74
C ILE A 650 -30.29 0.76 -1.83
N ARG A 651 -31.60 0.91 -1.60
CA ARG A 651 -32.35 0.04 -0.69
C ARG A 651 -32.66 -1.31 -1.34
N SER A 652 -33.26 -2.21 -0.57
CA SER A 652 -33.61 -3.58 -1.00
C SER A 652 -34.57 -3.67 -2.20
N GLN A 653 -35.21 -2.56 -2.57
CA GLN A 653 -36.04 -2.44 -3.78
C GLN A 653 -35.49 -1.42 -4.79
N GLY A 654 -34.42 -0.70 -4.42
CA GLY A 654 -33.81 0.31 -5.27
C GLY A 654 -32.94 -0.31 -6.34
N ARG A 655 -33.09 0.12 -7.59
CA ARG A 655 -32.28 -0.35 -8.72
C ARG A 655 -31.73 0.82 -9.52
N ILE A 656 -30.47 0.74 -9.90
CA ILE A 656 -29.84 1.62 -10.89
C ILE A 656 -29.52 0.78 -12.13
N ASN A 657 -30.02 1.18 -13.28
CA ASN A 657 -29.95 0.40 -14.52
C ASN A 657 -29.37 1.25 -15.66
N ALA A 658 -28.27 0.79 -16.24
CA ALA A 658 -27.63 1.35 -17.42
C ALA A 658 -27.41 0.26 -18.48
N ASP A 659 -28.29 -0.73 -18.55
CA ASP A 659 -28.16 -1.86 -19.46
C ASP A 659 -28.29 -1.43 -20.93
N GLY A 660 -27.71 -2.21 -21.83
CA GLY A 660 -27.95 -2.12 -23.26
C GLY A 660 -29.36 -2.59 -23.62
N GLY A 661 -29.83 -2.13 -24.77
CA GLY A 661 -31.07 -2.60 -25.37
C GLY A 661 -30.88 -3.93 -26.09
N ASP A 662 -31.96 -4.69 -26.20
CA ASP A 662 -31.97 -5.96 -26.90
C ASP A 662 -32.07 -5.77 -28.42
N GLY A 663 -31.43 -6.65 -29.18
CA GLY A 663 -31.57 -6.75 -30.62
C GLY A 663 -32.87 -7.43 -31.03
N GLY A 664 -33.60 -6.84 -31.96
CA GLY A 664 -34.85 -7.36 -32.50
C GLY A 664 -34.64 -8.58 -33.40
N GLY A 665 -35.59 -9.50 -33.37
CA GLY A 665 -35.60 -10.65 -34.27
C GLY A 665 -35.88 -10.25 -35.73
N GLY A 666 -35.20 -10.91 -36.67
CA GLY A 666 -35.50 -10.82 -38.10
C GLY A 666 -36.81 -11.51 -38.46
N GLU A 667 -37.20 -11.41 -39.74
CA GLU A 667 -38.46 -11.94 -40.25
C GLU A 667 -38.64 -13.46 -40.00
N GLN A 668 -39.87 -13.85 -39.66
CA GLN A 668 -40.24 -15.22 -39.32
C GLN A 668 -41.53 -15.63 -40.03
N ALA A 669 -41.52 -16.80 -40.67
CA ALA A 669 -42.71 -17.43 -41.26
C ALA A 669 -42.97 -18.79 -40.59
N GLY A 670 -44.05 -18.88 -39.80
CA GLY A 670 -44.38 -20.10 -39.04
C GLY A 670 -43.34 -20.43 -37.97
N THR A 671 -42.87 -21.68 -37.93
CA THR A 671 -41.83 -22.15 -36.99
C THR A 671 -40.39 -21.91 -37.46
N ASN A 672 -40.19 -21.28 -38.63
CA ASN A 672 -38.88 -21.11 -39.26
C ASN A 672 -38.42 -19.64 -39.23
N GLY A 673 -37.23 -19.39 -38.67
CA GLY A 673 -36.55 -18.09 -38.72
C GLY A 673 -35.77 -17.94 -40.03
N ASN A 674 -36.18 -16.98 -40.86
CA ASN A 674 -35.74 -16.86 -42.25
C ASN A 674 -34.77 -15.70 -42.49
N ALA A 675 -34.61 -14.73 -41.57
CA ALA A 675 -33.65 -13.62 -41.70
C ALA A 675 -32.82 -13.36 -40.43
N GLY A 676 -31.78 -12.52 -40.55
CA GLY A 676 -30.87 -12.18 -39.46
C GLY A 676 -31.50 -11.31 -38.36
N GLY A 677 -31.25 -11.64 -37.10
CA GLY A 677 -31.57 -10.77 -35.97
C GLY A 677 -30.53 -9.66 -35.78
N GLY A 678 -30.94 -8.54 -35.17
CA GLY A 678 -30.02 -7.49 -34.76
C GLY A 678 -29.20 -7.89 -33.52
N GLY A 679 -28.01 -7.31 -33.37
CA GLY A 679 -27.22 -7.45 -32.14
C GLY A 679 -27.80 -6.61 -31.00
N GLY A 680 -27.61 -7.05 -29.74
CA GLY A 680 -27.82 -6.25 -28.55
C GLY A 680 -26.80 -5.11 -28.43
N GLY A 681 -27.19 -4.03 -27.76
CA GLY A 681 -26.28 -2.95 -27.42
C GLY A 681 -25.47 -3.29 -26.17
N SER A 682 -24.31 -2.66 -26.02
CA SER A 682 -23.49 -2.84 -24.84
C SER A 682 -24.02 -2.04 -23.64
N GLY A 683 -23.70 -2.49 -22.44
CA GLY A 683 -24.01 -1.77 -21.21
C GLY A 683 -23.34 -0.40 -21.15
N GLY A 684 -23.91 0.49 -20.34
CA GLY A 684 -23.42 1.84 -20.11
C GLY A 684 -22.47 1.95 -18.92
N MET A 685 -22.51 3.08 -18.23
CA MET A 685 -21.64 3.34 -17.07
C MET A 685 -22.45 3.84 -15.88
N VAL A 686 -22.18 3.31 -14.69
CA VAL A 686 -22.68 3.84 -13.42
C VAL A 686 -21.50 4.21 -12.53
N ALA A 687 -21.40 5.49 -12.17
CA ALA A 687 -20.39 6.01 -11.26
C ALA A 687 -21.05 6.56 -9.99
N LEU A 688 -20.69 6.02 -8.83
CA LEU A 688 -21.19 6.44 -7.52
C LEU A 688 -20.04 7.04 -6.71
N MET A 689 -20.19 8.29 -6.30
CA MET A 689 -19.23 9.03 -5.47
C MET A 689 -19.97 9.55 -4.24
N SER A 690 -19.41 9.29 -3.06
CA SER A 690 -19.97 9.72 -1.78
C SER A 690 -18.88 10.33 -0.90
N GLY A 691 -19.22 11.40 -0.19
CA GLY A 691 -18.38 11.99 0.86
C GLY A 691 -18.42 11.27 2.20
N SER A 692 -19.32 10.29 2.39
CA SER A 692 -19.48 9.58 3.68
C SER A 692 -19.61 8.06 3.57
N GLY A 693 -20.26 7.53 2.54
CA GLY A 693 -20.40 6.09 2.37
C GLY A 693 -21.38 5.67 1.27
N ILE A 694 -21.14 4.50 0.69
CA ILE A 694 -22.02 3.88 -0.31
C ILE A 694 -22.60 2.60 0.31
N HIS A 695 -23.92 2.55 0.44
CA HIS A 695 -24.67 1.42 0.98
C HIS A 695 -25.54 0.83 -0.12
N ILE A 696 -25.24 -0.39 -0.54
CA ILE A 696 -26.02 -1.11 -1.55
C ILE A 696 -26.63 -2.32 -0.86
N ALA A 697 -27.95 -2.37 -0.79
CA ALA A 697 -28.64 -3.56 -0.33
C ALA A 697 -28.46 -4.66 -1.38
N ALA A 698 -27.97 -5.82 -0.95
CA ALA A 698 -27.90 -6.99 -1.82
C ALA A 698 -29.32 -7.39 -2.26
N HIS A 699 -29.49 -7.59 -3.56
CA HIS A 699 -30.69 -8.17 -4.14
C HIS A 699 -30.33 -9.63 -4.45
N GLY A 700 -30.95 -10.59 -3.76
CA GLY A 700 -30.59 -12.01 -3.91
C GLY A 700 -29.45 -12.50 -3.01
N ALA A 701 -28.73 -13.54 -3.44
CA ALA A 701 -27.66 -14.19 -2.69
C ALA A 701 -26.32 -13.43 -2.83
N THR A 702 -25.36 -13.69 -1.94
CA THR A 702 -24.07 -12.98 -1.82
C THR A 702 -23.17 -13.09 -3.07
N TYR A 703 -23.38 -14.11 -3.90
CA TYR A 703 -22.71 -14.29 -5.19
C TYR A 703 -23.71 -14.79 -6.24
N ALA A 704 -23.43 -14.51 -7.52
CA ALA A 704 -23.95 -15.33 -8.61
C ALA A 704 -23.25 -16.70 -8.53
N ASP A 705 -23.70 -17.55 -7.60
CA ASP A 705 -23.04 -18.82 -7.32
C ASP A 705 -22.89 -19.63 -8.62
N GLY A 706 -21.62 -19.87 -9.00
CA GLY A 706 -21.27 -20.80 -10.06
C GLY A 706 -21.81 -22.18 -9.70
N LEU A 707 -22.42 -22.84 -10.68
CA LEU A 707 -22.99 -24.19 -10.55
C LEU A 707 -22.00 -25.15 -9.84
N PRO A 708 -22.53 -25.97 -8.92
CA PRO A 708 -22.82 -27.32 -9.36
C PRO A 708 -24.23 -27.79 -8.98
N THR A 709 -24.95 -28.23 -10.01
CA THR A 709 -25.91 -29.35 -9.98
C THR A 709 -27.13 -29.35 -9.04
N SER A 710 -27.52 -28.28 -8.35
CA SER A 710 -28.81 -28.29 -7.64
C SER A 710 -29.58 -26.97 -7.67
N ASN A 711 -30.91 -27.10 -7.74
CA ASN A 711 -31.92 -26.06 -7.96
C ASN A 711 -32.10 -25.07 -6.79
N GLN A 712 -31.04 -24.53 -6.22
CA GLN A 712 -31.15 -23.61 -5.07
C GLN A 712 -30.36 -22.32 -5.35
N ASN A 713 -31.10 -21.20 -5.38
CA ASN A 713 -30.67 -19.80 -5.44
C ASN A 713 -29.91 -19.28 -6.67
N ARG A 714 -30.65 -19.14 -7.77
CA ARG A 714 -30.28 -18.35 -8.96
C ARG A 714 -30.92 -16.96 -8.90
N ALA A 715 -30.29 -16.02 -8.21
CA ALA A 715 -30.81 -14.65 -8.08
C ALA A 715 -29.88 -13.66 -8.80
N TYR A 716 -30.04 -13.52 -10.12
CA TYR A 716 -29.37 -12.51 -10.96
C TYR A 716 -30.13 -11.17 -10.92
N ASP A 717 -30.48 -10.74 -9.71
CA ASP A 717 -31.22 -9.51 -9.46
C ASP A 717 -30.20 -8.51 -8.90
N PHE A 718 -29.74 -7.55 -9.70
CA PHE A 718 -28.66 -6.66 -9.29
C PHE A 718 -29.22 -5.27 -8.92
N ALA A 719 -28.81 -4.77 -7.76
CA ALA A 719 -29.13 -3.41 -7.31
C ALA A 719 -28.52 -2.32 -8.22
N VAL A 720 -27.42 -2.66 -8.91
CA VAL A 720 -26.78 -1.84 -9.95
C VAL A 720 -26.47 -2.75 -11.15
N SER A 721 -26.91 -2.36 -12.34
CA SER A 721 -26.68 -3.11 -13.58
C SER A 721 -26.24 -2.18 -14.70
N ALA A 722 -25.27 -2.64 -15.50
CA ALA A 722 -24.77 -1.97 -16.69
C ALA A 722 -24.32 -3.03 -17.71
N ASP A 723 -25.23 -3.96 -18.00
CA ASP A 723 -24.95 -5.15 -18.81
C ASP A 723 -25.32 -4.96 -20.29
N GLY A 724 -24.78 -5.80 -21.17
CA GLY A 724 -25.18 -5.85 -22.57
C GLY A 724 -26.56 -6.47 -22.77
N GLY A 725 -27.29 -6.00 -23.79
CA GLY A 725 -28.56 -6.58 -24.21
C GLY A 725 -28.36 -7.88 -24.99
N VAL A 726 -29.43 -8.64 -25.20
CA VAL A 726 -29.40 -9.89 -25.97
C VAL A 726 -30.04 -9.76 -27.34
N CYS A 727 -29.69 -10.65 -28.28
CA CYS A 727 -30.45 -10.81 -29.52
C CYS A 727 -31.68 -11.69 -29.26
N TYR A 728 -32.88 -11.17 -29.51
CA TYR A 728 -34.12 -11.95 -29.43
C TYR A 728 -34.11 -13.08 -30.47
N ARG A 729 -34.10 -14.34 -29.98
CA ARG A 729 -34.28 -15.57 -30.77
C ARG A 729 -35.51 -16.32 -30.29
N GLY A 730 -36.32 -16.80 -31.22
CA GLY A 730 -37.45 -17.70 -30.96
C GLY A 730 -38.56 -17.56 -32.01
N PRO A 731 -39.25 -18.65 -32.40
CA PRO A 731 -40.37 -18.58 -33.35
C PRO A 731 -41.52 -17.73 -32.78
N PHE A 732 -42.44 -17.25 -33.63
CA PHE A 732 -43.66 -16.54 -33.22
C PHE A 732 -44.49 -17.25 -32.14
N GLN A 733 -44.28 -18.56 -31.95
CA GLN A 733 -45.00 -19.43 -31.01
C GLN A 733 -44.09 -20.10 -29.95
N GLY A 734 -42.84 -19.69 -29.80
CA GLY A 734 -41.91 -20.23 -28.78
C GLY A 734 -41.50 -19.17 -27.76
N ASN A 735 -41.00 -19.61 -26.60
CA ASN A 735 -40.49 -18.69 -25.57
C ASN A 735 -39.28 -17.91 -26.12
N PRO A 736 -39.36 -16.57 -26.26
CA PRO A 736 -38.22 -15.79 -26.70
C PRO A 736 -37.14 -15.81 -25.61
N ILE A 737 -35.87 -15.93 -26.02
CA ILE A 737 -34.75 -15.59 -25.15
C ILE A 737 -34.89 -14.10 -24.84
N SER A 738 -35.22 -13.77 -23.60
CA SER A 738 -35.64 -12.42 -23.16
C SER A 738 -34.69 -11.81 -22.13
N GLY A 739 -33.60 -12.49 -21.82
CA GLY A 739 -32.60 -12.00 -20.89
C GLY A 739 -31.31 -12.81 -20.96
N LYS A 740 -30.22 -12.18 -20.52
CA LYS A 740 -28.89 -12.78 -20.43
C LYS A 740 -28.82 -13.81 -19.28
N TYR A 741 -29.55 -13.55 -18.19
CA TYR A 741 -29.62 -14.42 -17.02
C TYR A 741 -31.03 -15.00 -16.82
N PRO A 742 -31.15 -16.19 -16.18
CA PRO A 742 -32.47 -16.72 -15.81
C PRO A 742 -33.16 -15.84 -14.76
N GLY A 743 -34.48 -15.69 -14.90
CA GLY A 743 -35.30 -14.97 -13.92
C GLY A 743 -35.28 -15.62 -12.53
N LYS A 744 -35.46 -14.79 -11.49
CA LYS A 744 -35.49 -15.20 -10.08
C LYS A 744 -36.48 -16.35 -9.85
N GLY A 745 -35.97 -17.50 -9.41
CA GLY A 745 -36.79 -18.69 -9.09
C GLY A 745 -37.38 -19.44 -10.30
N GLY A 746 -36.99 -19.10 -11.53
CA GLY A 746 -37.48 -19.78 -12.74
C GLY A 746 -36.86 -21.17 -12.94
N PRO A 747 -37.59 -22.12 -13.58
CA PRO A 747 -37.05 -23.44 -13.92
C PRO A 747 -35.84 -23.32 -14.86
N SER A 748 -34.87 -24.21 -14.68
CA SER A 748 -33.59 -24.25 -15.40
C SER A 748 -33.68 -24.66 -16.88
N SER A 749 -34.86 -24.69 -17.49
CA SER A 749 -34.97 -25.08 -18.89
C SER A 749 -34.40 -23.97 -19.77
N ALA A 750 -33.47 -24.34 -20.67
CA ALA A 750 -32.76 -23.46 -21.60
C ALA A 750 -33.67 -22.77 -22.66
N ALA A 751 -34.98 -22.73 -22.42
CA ALA A 751 -35.99 -22.21 -23.34
C ALA A 751 -36.29 -20.72 -23.16
N THR A 752 -35.81 -20.05 -22.11
CA THR A 752 -36.16 -18.64 -21.78
C THR A 752 -34.96 -17.70 -21.60
N TRP A 753 -33.74 -18.22 -21.55
CA TRP A 753 -32.51 -17.47 -21.31
C TRP A 753 -31.36 -17.98 -22.20
N ASN A 754 -30.33 -17.16 -22.39
CA ASN A 754 -29.39 -17.32 -23.50
C ASN A 754 -28.24 -18.31 -23.22
N PHE A 755 -28.39 -19.58 -23.64
CA PHE A 755 -27.33 -20.61 -23.51
C PHE A 755 -26.19 -20.45 -24.54
N ASN A 756 -26.38 -19.68 -25.61
CA ASN A 756 -25.38 -19.43 -26.65
C ASN A 756 -25.61 -18.01 -27.22
N PRO A 757 -25.02 -16.97 -26.63
CA PRO A 757 -25.29 -15.61 -27.03
C PRO A 757 -24.76 -15.38 -28.42
N VAL A 758 -25.58 -14.74 -29.22
CA VAL A 758 -25.15 -14.26 -30.52
C VAL A 758 -25.52 -12.79 -30.56
N GLY A 759 -24.50 -11.96 -30.80
CA GLY A 759 -24.68 -10.53 -30.95
C GLY A 759 -24.95 -9.74 -29.68
N GLY A 760 -24.67 -10.25 -28.46
CA GLY A 760 -24.76 -9.46 -27.21
C GLY A 760 -23.41 -8.91 -26.79
#